data_AF-A0AAD9UXZ6-F1
#
_entry.id   AF-A0AAD9UXZ6-F1
#
_cell.length_a   1.000
_cell.length_b   1.000
_cell.length_c   1.000
_cell.angle_alpha   90.00
_cell.angle_beta   90.00
_cell.angle_gamma   90.00
#
_symmetry.space_group_name_H-M   'P 1'
#
loop_
_entity.id
_entity.type
_entity.pdbx_description
1 polymer ?
#
loop_
_entity_poly.entity_id
_entity_poly.type
_entity_poly.pdbx_seq_one_letter_code
_entity_poly.pdbx_strand_id
1 'polypeptide(L)'
;MGGSQSNLPQKPLGFEYMCIAIYTVDKLRIIRGGDYDISIVRQAIQESWPKGIKREVFAMNGVHEFKLKGRPFRSGSKSKEAKASRVMAERILHRLYRDGWKLQLSSNLTRTNDLTTWFFKKVSAQTFLSKPLLVVGLSSYNSLMIVNAPMELHQLFKDVIQRTYSIYKWKYKDDVLVIRLSGSPWHPDGKETVHSRVLLNTIIAELHQRQWKLYGNSNFKSDANTFFFEHDPNLLLGQPSPQFLISLNSTDLIRVINAPENLISAVRSTIQRNWSKGIQRERAYAGSWEFKLEGTPWWADGTEAVKSRYLVLKLMEALQEYSWSPVAAFDSSRKVSDKSTLLFRQSQPKQSPFFCISLNESDKLRLINAPEDVKKLCQEVIQSQYVLGIQRVQTYGRSVEFKLFRNPWNCGTDGHDGIHGRNMLLHLISALGSRSWAPLLSADVSAKCMQEENGPDYPIDVDSIFFTYDPLAAPGPLPAPPAYAQPYPQGLGQPNSQLPPQGFGQPYPQAPAYGFTPQDSAMGGNQSNLPQKPLGFEYMCIAIHSEDKLRIILGGDYEIRYPFSYVSSSNDAKACRGMAERILHRLYRDGWKLQLSSNLTRTNDMTTWFFKKVSVQTFPSKPLLVVGLSSYDSLMIVNAPMELHQLFKDVIERTWPNGIQKWNYKDDVLVIKLKGYPWNPDGEDTVHSRALLNKVIADLHQRQWKLYGNSNFKSEANTFFFEHDPNLPPGQPSPPQFLISFNSTDLLRVINAPQNLISAVRSTIQSSWLRGIQRESSYAGSWEFKLKGTPWWADGEEAVESRYLILKLMEALQAYGWNPVAAFDSSIKGSDKSTLVFRQSQPRQSPFFCISLNESDKLRLINTPEDVTKLCQDVIQSQYVLGIPRVQTYGRSLEFKLLCNPWNSGIDGHDGIHGTNMLLHLISALGSRSWAPVLSADVCAKYVHQKDGPGFPIDVDSIFFTYDPLAVTGPPPVPPAYAQPYPQGLGQPNSQPPPQGFGQPYPQGLGQPYSQPPPQGFGQSYPQAPGYGFAPQGAPPPFNPSYGAPPPSQ
;
A
#
# COMPACT_ATOMS: atom_id res chain seq x y z
N MET A 1 17.98 14.12 -3.55
CA MET A 1 17.76 14.01 -2.09
C MET A 1 17.41 15.41 -1.57
N GLY A 2 16.45 15.50 -0.63
CA GLY A 2 15.96 16.76 -0.06
C GLY A 2 14.65 17.25 -0.68
N GLY A 3 13.52 16.60 -0.37
CA GLY A 3 12.17 17.05 -0.71
C GLY A 3 11.35 17.15 0.57
N SER A 4 10.69 18.29 0.77
CA SER A 4 10.00 18.74 1.97
C SER A 4 9.01 17.68 2.49
N GLN A 5 9.39 17.10 3.62
CA GLN A 5 8.72 16.05 4.36
C GLN A 5 7.55 16.66 5.17
N SER A 6 6.32 16.11 5.10
CA SER A 6 5.21 16.61 5.92
C SER A 6 5.49 16.39 7.41
N ASN A 7 5.76 17.50 8.10
CA ASN A 7 6.30 17.53 9.45
C ASN A 7 5.32 16.92 10.47
N LEU A 8 5.85 16.18 11.45
CA LEU A 8 5.10 15.91 12.69
C LEU A 8 4.69 17.26 13.33
N PRO A 9 3.55 17.32 14.05
CA PRO A 9 3.16 18.51 14.81
C PRO A 9 4.31 18.95 15.73
N GLN A 10 4.39 20.24 16.04
CA GLN A 10 5.42 20.72 16.95
C GLN A 10 5.31 20.01 18.31
N LYS A 11 6.43 19.51 18.84
CA LYS A 11 6.47 18.87 20.16
C LYS A 11 6.05 19.91 21.21
N PRO A 12 5.03 19.64 22.05
CA PRO A 12 4.66 20.55 23.13
C PRO A 12 5.86 20.81 24.06
N LEU A 13 5.97 22.04 24.57
CA LEU A 13 6.95 22.39 25.59
C LEU A 13 6.75 21.48 26.81
N GLY A 14 7.83 20.87 27.30
CA GLY A 14 7.77 19.93 28.42
C GLY A 14 7.10 18.58 28.08
N PHE A 15 7.01 18.17 26.82
CA PHE A 15 6.46 16.85 26.48
C PHE A 15 7.41 15.70 26.91
N GLU A 16 7.01 14.99 27.95
CA GLU A 16 7.78 13.96 28.67
C GLU A 16 7.59 12.53 28.13
N TYR A 17 7.24 12.37 26.86
CA TYR A 17 7.00 11.05 26.26
C TYR A 17 7.81 10.86 24.98
N MET A 18 8.31 9.64 24.78
CA MET A 18 8.96 9.19 23.55
C MET A 18 8.69 7.72 23.30
N CYS A 19 8.88 7.24 22.07
CA CYS A 19 8.85 5.81 21.80
C CYS A 19 10.03 5.35 20.94
N ILE A 20 10.37 4.06 21.07
CA ILE A 20 11.36 3.38 20.24
C ILE A 20 10.66 2.22 19.53
N ALA A 21 10.63 2.27 18.21
CA ALA A 21 10.09 1.22 17.37
C ALA A 21 11.22 0.32 16.86
N ILE A 22 11.05 -1.00 17.04
CA ILE A 22 11.91 -2.03 16.46
C ILE A 22 11.22 -2.54 15.21
N TYR A 23 11.86 -2.32 14.07
CA TYR A 23 11.27 -2.49 12.75
C TYR A 23 12.25 -3.23 11.84
N THR A 24 11.74 -4.16 11.01
CA THR A 24 12.55 -5.07 10.20
C THR A 24 13.57 -5.85 11.03
N VAL A 25 14.41 -6.61 10.34
CA VAL A 25 15.48 -7.41 10.95
C VAL A 25 16.67 -6.59 11.47
N ASP A 26 16.74 -5.26 11.22
CA ASP A 26 17.95 -4.45 11.44
C ASP A 26 17.75 -2.93 11.62
N LYS A 27 16.56 -2.42 11.96
CA LYS A 27 16.32 -0.98 12.21
C LYS A 27 15.71 -0.70 13.58
N LEU A 28 16.07 0.46 14.14
CA LEU A 28 15.48 1.08 15.33
C LEU A 28 15.10 2.51 14.99
N ARG A 29 13.92 2.97 15.39
CA ARG A 29 13.49 4.38 15.26
C ARG A 29 13.06 4.96 16.57
N ILE A 30 13.59 6.11 16.93
CA ILE A 30 13.20 6.89 18.11
C ILE A 30 12.27 8.00 17.65
N ILE A 31 11.09 8.13 18.26
CA ILE A 31 10.10 9.18 17.96
C ILE A 31 9.94 10.04 19.23
N ARG A 32 10.10 11.36 19.07
CA ARG A 32 10.11 12.42 20.12
C ARG A 32 11.25 12.37 21.14
N GLY A 33 12.28 11.55 20.92
CA GLY A 33 13.53 11.59 21.70
C GLY A 33 14.41 12.78 21.32
N GLY A 34 15.08 13.38 22.29
CA GLY A 34 16.08 14.44 22.07
C GLY A 34 17.47 13.89 21.75
N ASP A 35 18.39 14.77 21.38
CA ASP A 35 19.77 14.40 20.97
C ASP A 35 20.52 13.61 22.04
N TYR A 36 20.30 13.96 23.31
CA TYR A 36 20.87 13.24 24.44
C TYR A 36 20.32 11.82 24.55
N ASP A 37 18.99 11.64 24.43
CA ASP A 37 18.34 10.32 24.45
C ASP A 37 18.84 9.44 23.30
N ILE A 38 18.97 10.03 22.11
CA ILE A 38 19.54 9.39 20.92
C ILE A 38 20.99 8.95 21.19
N SER A 39 21.78 9.78 21.87
CA SER A 39 23.17 9.46 22.23
C SER A 39 23.27 8.25 23.18
N ILE A 40 22.34 8.13 24.13
CA ILE A 40 22.26 6.97 25.03
C ILE A 40 22.05 5.68 24.23
N VAL A 41 21.07 5.69 23.31
CA VAL A 41 20.75 4.54 22.46
C VAL A 41 21.92 4.20 21.54
N ARG A 42 22.58 5.21 20.94
CA ARG A 42 23.75 5.03 20.09
C ARG A 42 24.89 4.32 20.81
N GLN A 43 25.25 4.79 22.01
CA GLN A 43 26.32 4.18 22.81
C GLN A 43 25.96 2.75 23.21
N ALA A 44 24.71 2.51 23.62
CA ALA A 44 24.25 1.16 23.95
C ALA A 44 24.42 0.20 22.76
N ILE A 45 24.05 0.62 21.55
CA ILE A 45 24.23 -0.17 20.32
C ILE A 45 25.72 -0.44 20.04
N GLN A 46 26.56 0.60 20.08
CA GLN A 46 27.98 0.50 19.73
C GLN A 46 28.75 -0.48 20.64
N GLU A 47 28.40 -0.53 21.92
CA GLU A 47 29.06 -1.41 22.89
C GLU A 47 28.56 -2.85 22.86
N SER A 48 27.29 -3.06 22.53
CA SER A 48 26.62 -4.36 22.70
C SER A 48 26.37 -5.11 21.41
N TRP A 49 26.39 -4.43 20.26
CA TRP A 49 26.22 -5.03 18.94
C TRP A 49 27.55 -5.02 18.17
N PRO A 50 28.29 -6.15 18.10
CA PRO A 50 29.66 -6.17 17.57
C PRO A 50 29.80 -5.71 16.11
N LYS A 51 28.71 -5.82 15.32
CA LYS A 51 28.71 -5.36 13.93
C LYS A 51 28.51 -3.85 13.83
N GLY A 52 28.01 -3.19 14.88
CA GLY A 52 27.82 -1.75 14.95
C GLY A 52 26.70 -1.20 14.06
N ILE A 53 26.68 0.13 13.95
CA ILE A 53 25.70 0.90 13.18
C ILE A 53 26.16 0.98 11.72
N LYS A 54 25.23 0.73 10.77
CA LYS A 54 25.46 0.87 9.33
C LYS A 54 25.28 2.32 8.89
N ARG A 55 24.20 2.96 9.33
CA ARG A 55 23.85 4.35 9.01
C ARG A 55 22.90 4.88 10.08
N GLU A 56 22.96 6.18 10.32
CA GLU A 56 21.96 6.92 11.07
C GLU A 56 21.28 7.95 10.16
N VAL A 57 19.99 8.15 10.34
CA VAL A 57 19.23 9.15 9.58
C VAL A 57 18.35 9.91 10.56
N PHE A 58 18.53 11.23 10.60
CA PHE A 58 17.56 12.10 11.24
C PHE A 58 16.41 12.29 10.25
N ALA A 59 15.27 11.68 10.53
CA ALA A 59 14.09 11.71 9.69
C ALA A 59 13.09 12.69 10.33
N MET A 60 12.89 13.87 9.76
CA MET A 60 11.84 14.82 10.19
C MET A 60 11.93 15.30 11.66
N ASN A 61 11.12 16.32 12.01
CA ASN A 61 10.97 16.95 13.33
C ASN A 61 10.75 15.98 14.53
N GLY A 62 11.82 15.31 14.97
CA GLY A 62 11.84 14.44 16.14
C GLY A 62 11.77 12.94 15.87
N VAL A 63 12.20 12.45 14.69
CA VAL A 63 12.44 11.00 14.49
C VAL A 63 13.89 10.72 14.13
N HIS A 64 14.51 9.75 14.82
CA HIS A 64 15.88 9.32 14.55
C HIS A 64 15.93 7.83 14.23
N GLU A 65 16.47 7.46 13.08
CA GLU A 65 16.64 6.07 12.65
C GLU A 65 18.08 5.60 12.83
N PHE A 66 18.25 4.43 13.46
CA PHE A 66 19.46 3.61 13.39
C PHE A 66 19.23 2.43 12.44
N LYS A 67 20.05 2.34 11.40
CA LYS A 67 20.20 1.13 10.57
C LYS A 67 21.43 0.36 11.06
N LEU A 68 21.27 -0.89 11.48
CA LEU A 68 22.34 -1.69 12.06
C LEU A 68 23.06 -2.53 10.98
N LYS A 69 24.35 -2.83 11.16
CA LYS A 69 25.04 -3.81 10.31
C LYS A 69 24.63 -5.22 10.73
N GLY A 70 24.28 -6.07 9.77
CA GLY A 70 23.75 -7.42 10.06
C GLY A 70 22.24 -7.42 10.29
N ARG A 71 21.73 -8.42 11.02
CA ARG A 71 20.30 -8.64 11.21
C ARG A 71 19.94 -9.00 12.67
N PRO A 72 20.14 -8.08 13.63
CA PRO A 72 19.99 -8.36 15.07
C PRO A 72 18.60 -8.82 15.48
N PHE A 73 17.56 -8.46 14.75
CA PHE A 73 16.17 -8.77 15.11
C PHE A 73 15.57 -9.93 14.32
N ARG A 74 16.37 -10.60 13.48
CA ARG A 74 15.91 -11.75 12.69
C ARG A 74 15.60 -12.96 13.58
N SER A 75 14.49 -13.63 13.27
CA SER A 75 14.20 -14.99 13.74
C SER A 75 15.33 -15.96 13.39
N GLY A 76 15.50 -17.01 14.19
CA GLY A 76 16.47 -18.08 13.89
C GLY A 76 17.94 -17.63 13.80
N SER A 77 18.30 -16.47 14.37
CA SER A 77 19.69 -15.98 14.40
C SER A 77 20.65 -16.94 15.12
N LYS A 78 21.94 -16.92 14.73
CA LYS A 78 22.99 -17.73 15.39
C LYS A 78 23.05 -17.38 16.88
N SER A 79 23.33 -18.35 17.76
CA SER A 79 23.33 -18.16 19.23
C SER A 79 24.14 -16.94 19.72
N LYS A 80 25.28 -16.61 19.10
CA LYS A 80 26.05 -15.40 19.44
C LYS A 80 25.31 -14.10 19.11
N GLU A 81 24.64 -14.03 17.97
CA GLU A 81 23.78 -12.89 17.59
C GLU A 81 22.51 -12.88 18.44
N ALA A 82 21.98 -14.06 18.78
CA ALA A 82 20.86 -14.25 19.71
C ALA A 82 21.11 -13.50 21.02
N LYS A 83 22.27 -13.76 21.62
CA LYS A 83 22.81 -13.13 22.83
C LYS A 83 23.02 -11.63 22.64
N ALA A 84 23.81 -11.22 21.65
CA ALA A 84 24.18 -9.82 21.45
C ALA A 84 22.94 -8.89 21.34
N SER A 85 21.88 -9.30 20.62
CA SER A 85 20.69 -8.45 20.52
C SER A 85 19.90 -8.34 21.83
N ARG A 86 19.90 -9.36 22.69
CA ARG A 86 19.24 -9.29 24.00
C ARG A 86 20.01 -8.40 24.98
N VAL A 87 21.34 -8.50 24.96
CA VAL A 87 22.23 -7.59 25.69
C VAL A 87 22.04 -6.15 25.19
N MET A 88 21.89 -5.95 23.88
CA MET A 88 21.60 -4.62 23.32
C MET A 88 20.26 -4.06 23.79
N ALA A 89 19.18 -4.84 23.72
CA ALA A 89 17.87 -4.42 24.20
C ALA A 89 17.90 -4.09 25.70
N GLU A 90 18.53 -4.94 26.50
CA GLU A 90 18.78 -4.70 27.93
C GLU A 90 19.50 -3.38 28.17
N ARG A 91 20.63 -3.16 27.50
CA ARG A 91 21.47 -1.97 27.69
C ARG A 91 20.74 -0.69 27.31
N ILE A 92 19.93 -0.74 26.23
CA ILE A 92 19.08 0.40 25.82
C ILE A 92 18.07 0.70 26.93
N LEU A 93 17.29 -0.29 27.38
CA LEU A 93 16.26 -0.09 28.40
C LEU A 93 16.85 0.36 29.74
N HIS A 94 17.96 -0.26 30.18
CA HIS A 94 18.63 0.04 31.44
C HIS A 94 19.19 1.47 31.46
N ARG A 95 19.88 1.90 30.39
CA ARG A 95 20.47 3.24 30.35
C ARG A 95 19.43 4.34 30.24
N LEU A 96 18.38 4.11 29.44
CA LEU A 96 17.24 5.01 29.37
C LEU A 96 16.57 5.13 30.74
N TYR A 97 16.37 4.01 31.45
CA TYR A 97 15.78 4.02 32.78
C TYR A 97 16.63 4.78 33.81
N ARG A 98 17.96 4.59 33.78
CA ARG A 98 18.90 5.36 34.62
C ARG A 98 18.83 6.86 34.34
N ASP A 99 18.48 7.24 33.12
CA ASP A 99 18.26 8.63 32.73
C ASP A 99 16.82 9.12 33.02
N GLY A 100 16.02 8.34 33.76
CA GLY A 100 14.66 8.69 34.10
C GLY A 100 13.62 8.39 33.02
N TRP A 101 13.95 7.68 31.93
CA TRP A 101 12.95 7.19 30.99
C TRP A 101 12.40 5.84 31.43
N LYS A 102 11.21 5.84 32.04
CA LYS A 102 10.53 4.62 32.48
C LYS A 102 9.67 4.04 31.37
N LEU A 103 9.87 2.77 31.04
CA LEU A 103 9.02 2.02 30.12
C LEU A 103 7.59 1.98 30.67
N GLN A 104 6.63 2.45 29.87
CA GLN A 104 5.20 2.41 30.19
C GLN A 104 4.55 1.16 29.63
N LEU A 105 4.83 0.85 28.35
CA LEU A 105 4.30 -0.32 27.67
C LEU A 105 5.16 -0.71 26.46
N SER A 106 5.00 -1.95 26.04
CA SER A 106 5.51 -2.52 24.79
C SER A 106 4.33 -3.07 23.99
N SER A 107 4.25 -2.79 22.70
CA SER A 107 3.11 -3.20 21.88
C SER A 107 3.51 -3.56 20.45
N ASN A 108 2.86 -4.57 19.87
CA ASN A 108 3.04 -5.00 18.50
C ASN A 108 1.97 -4.32 17.63
N LEU A 109 2.35 -3.22 16.97
CA LEU A 109 1.39 -2.27 16.37
C LEU A 109 1.19 -2.42 14.86
N THR A 110 1.78 -3.43 14.21
CA THR A 110 1.69 -3.58 12.76
C THR A 110 1.46 -5.01 12.33
N ARG A 111 0.80 -5.18 11.19
CA ARG A 111 0.43 -6.48 10.62
C ARG A 111 1.59 -7.23 9.95
N THR A 112 2.67 -6.53 9.54
CA THR A 112 3.71 -7.09 8.66
C THR A 112 5.11 -7.10 9.28
N ASN A 113 5.74 -5.93 9.42
CA ASN A 113 7.21 -5.82 9.51
C ASN A 113 7.77 -5.27 10.83
N ASP A 114 6.97 -4.66 11.70
CA ASP A 114 7.45 -4.23 13.03
C ASP A 114 7.34 -5.37 14.04
N LEU A 115 8.34 -5.46 14.92
CA LEU A 115 8.35 -6.49 15.95
C LEU A 115 7.73 -5.97 17.26
N THR A 116 8.13 -4.79 17.73
CA THR A 116 7.57 -4.16 18.94
C THR A 116 7.86 -2.67 18.97
N THR A 117 7.02 -1.91 19.67
CA THR A 117 7.22 -0.49 19.98
C THR A 117 7.22 -0.27 21.49
N TRP A 118 8.29 0.30 22.03
CA TRP A 118 8.43 0.69 23.43
C TRP A 118 8.01 2.12 23.64
N PHE A 119 7.07 2.38 24.56
CA PHE A 119 6.66 3.72 24.95
C PHE A 119 7.24 4.08 26.31
N PHE A 120 7.83 5.27 26.42
CA PHE A 120 8.49 5.75 27.62
C PHE A 120 7.85 7.04 28.13
N LYS A 121 7.90 7.22 29.44
CA LYS A 121 7.57 8.46 30.14
C LYS A 121 8.79 8.91 30.95
N LYS A 122 9.13 10.20 30.91
CA LYS A 122 10.16 10.78 31.75
C LYS A 122 9.66 10.83 33.21
N VAL A 123 10.50 10.40 34.14
CA VAL A 123 10.25 10.40 35.60
C VAL A 123 11.50 10.91 36.31
N SER A 124 11.35 11.44 37.53
CA SER A 124 12.48 11.94 38.32
C SER A 124 13.55 10.85 38.54
N ALA A 125 14.80 11.18 38.21
CA ALA A 125 15.94 10.26 38.31
C ALA A 125 16.38 9.95 39.75
N GLN A 126 15.83 10.66 40.75
CA GLN A 126 16.23 10.59 42.16
C GLN A 126 15.98 9.21 42.83
N THR A 127 15.40 8.23 42.12
CA THR A 127 14.94 6.97 42.71
C THR A 127 15.80 5.73 42.40
N PHE A 128 16.87 5.79 41.59
CA PHE A 128 17.35 4.56 40.94
C PHE A 128 18.86 4.28 41.04
N LEU A 129 19.25 3.46 42.02
CA LEU A 129 20.41 2.56 41.90
C LEU A 129 19.96 1.27 41.19
N SER A 130 19.57 1.33 39.91
CA SER A 130 19.13 0.13 39.20
C SER A 130 20.34 -0.70 38.76
N LYS A 131 20.53 -1.87 39.36
CA LYS A 131 21.34 -2.97 38.78
C LYS A 131 20.94 -3.18 37.30
N PRO A 132 21.83 -3.71 36.43
CA PRO A 132 21.43 -4.12 35.07
C PRO A 132 20.16 -4.97 35.09
N LEU A 133 19.33 -4.86 34.06
CA LEU A 133 18.09 -5.63 34.03
C LEU A 133 18.44 -7.11 33.82
N LEU A 134 17.79 -7.98 34.58
CA LEU A 134 17.85 -9.41 34.35
C LEU A 134 16.94 -9.73 33.17
N VAL A 135 17.45 -10.47 32.19
CA VAL A 135 16.68 -10.83 30.98
C VAL A 135 16.43 -12.32 30.94
N VAL A 136 15.17 -12.74 30.74
CA VAL A 136 14.81 -14.13 30.47
C VAL A 136 14.22 -14.22 29.06
N GLY A 137 14.94 -14.85 28.14
CA GLY A 137 14.56 -14.98 26.74
C GLY A 137 14.37 -16.43 26.30
N LEU A 138 13.29 -16.67 25.55
CA LEU A 138 13.03 -17.94 24.87
C LEU A 138 13.94 -18.04 23.63
N SER A 139 15.00 -18.86 23.69
CA SER A 139 16.09 -18.84 22.69
C SER A 139 15.97 -19.88 21.57
N SER A 140 15.25 -20.97 21.78
CA SER A 140 14.89 -22.00 20.78
C SER A 140 13.58 -22.67 21.22
N TYR A 141 13.13 -23.75 20.55
CA TYR A 141 11.98 -24.56 21.01
C TYR A 141 12.17 -25.26 22.35
N ASN A 142 13.41 -25.29 22.87
CA ASN A 142 13.72 -25.97 24.12
C ASN A 142 14.80 -25.30 24.96
N SER A 143 15.08 -24.01 24.77
CA SER A 143 16.17 -23.34 25.50
C SER A 143 15.75 -22.00 26.07
N LEU A 144 16.12 -21.77 27.33
CA LEU A 144 16.07 -20.48 28.00
C LEU A 144 17.45 -19.84 27.95
N MET A 145 17.49 -18.54 27.65
CA MET A 145 18.68 -17.71 27.70
C MET A 145 18.45 -16.64 28.76
N ILE A 146 19.26 -16.65 29.81
CA ILE A 146 19.22 -15.71 30.91
C ILE A 146 20.45 -14.81 30.83
N VAL A 147 20.25 -13.49 30.80
CA VAL A 147 21.31 -12.47 30.74
C VAL A 147 21.31 -11.68 32.04
N ASN A 148 22.50 -11.33 32.55
CA ASN A 148 22.69 -10.56 33.79
C ASN A 148 22.05 -11.21 35.04
N ALA A 149 21.90 -12.54 35.07
CA ALA A 149 21.47 -13.22 36.28
C ALA A 149 22.61 -13.29 37.29
N PRO A 150 22.43 -12.74 38.52
CA PRO A 150 23.36 -12.94 39.62
C PRO A 150 23.59 -14.44 39.88
N MET A 151 24.79 -14.78 40.37
CA MET A 151 25.21 -16.16 40.55
C MET A 151 24.29 -16.92 41.52
N GLU A 152 23.75 -16.23 42.53
CA GLU A 152 22.76 -16.78 43.47
C GLU A 152 21.45 -17.22 42.82
N LEU A 153 21.07 -16.66 41.65
CA LEU A 153 19.86 -17.05 40.93
C LEU A 153 20.08 -18.24 40.00
N HIS A 154 21.32 -18.64 39.73
CA HIS A 154 21.58 -19.72 38.76
C HIS A 154 21.04 -21.05 39.24
N GLN A 155 21.18 -21.35 40.54
CA GLN A 155 20.62 -22.56 41.13
C GLN A 155 19.10 -22.49 41.17
N LEU A 156 18.52 -21.34 41.49
CA LEU A 156 17.07 -21.11 41.44
C LEU A 156 16.47 -21.47 40.09
N PHE A 157 17.05 -20.96 38.99
CA PHE A 157 16.55 -21.29 37.65
C PHE A 157 16.59 -22.79 37.39
N LYS A 158 17.64 -23.49 37.82
CA LYS A 158 17.74 -24.94 37.67
C LYS A 158 16.66 -25.66 38.47
N ASP A 159 16.48 -25.31 39.74
CA ASP A 159 15.52 -25.93 40.63
C ASP A 159 14.08 -25.72 40.14
N VAL A 160 13.72 -24.48 39.78
CA VAL A 160 12.39 -24.13 39.25
C VAL A 160 12.09 -24.88 37.96
N ILE A 161 13.07 -24.96 37.06
CA ILE A 161 12.92 -25.71 35.81
C ILE A 161 12.71 -27.20 36.10
N GLN A 162 13.52 -27.80 36.98
CA GLN A 162 13.44 -29.22 37.34
C GLN A 162 12.10 -29.64 37.94
N ARG A 163 11.35 -28.72 38.55
CA ARG A 163 9.98 -28.98 39.04
C ARG A 163 8.98 -29.26 37.91
N THR A 164 9.22 -28.74 36.70
CA THR A 164 8.28 -28.85 35.56
C THR A 164 8.87 -29.64 34.39
N TYR A 165 10.17 -29.53 34.16
CA TYR A 165 10.89 -30.10 33.01
C TYR A 165 12.28 -30.60 33.39
N SER A 166 12.69 -31.73 32.82
CA SER A 166 14.07 -32.20 32.94
C SER A 166 15.05 -31.29 32.19
N ILE A 167 16.19 -31.00 32.81
CA ILE A 167 17.29 -30.25 32.17
C ILE A 167 18.15 -31.22 31.38
N TYR A 168 18.27 -31.00 30.07
CA TYR A 168 19.15 -31.80 29.21
C TYR A 168 20.61 -31.34 29.33
N LYS A 169 20.86 -30.03 29.24
CA LYS A 169 22.19 -29.43 29.45
C LYS A 169 22.08 -27.97 29.82
N TRP A 170 23.09 -27.45 30.50
CA TRP A 170 23.21 -26.02 30.79
C TRP A 170 24.64 -25.55 30.57
N LYS A 171 24.80 -24.26 30.31
CA LYS A 171 26.11 -23.61 30.14
C LYS A 171 26.04 -22.17 30.64
N TYR A 172 27.03 -21.75 31.41
CA TYR A 172 27.27 -20.36 31.74
C TYR A 172 28.53 -19.87 31.04
N LYS A 173 28.44 -18.79 30.25
CA LYS A 173 29.60 -18.17 29.58
C LYS A 173 29.33 -16.71 29.19
N ASP A 174 30.30 -15.84 29.49
CA ASP A 174 30.26 -14.37 29.33
C ASP A 174 28.91 -13.78 29.80
N ASP A 175 28.61 -13.98 31.08
CA ASP A 175 27.43 -13.45 31.79
C ASP A 175 26.07 -13.85 31.23
N VAL A 176 26.04 -15.00 30.55
CA VAL A 176 24.81 -15.59 30.01
C VAL A 176 24.70 -17.05 30.42
N LEU A 177 23.60 -17.38 31.08
CA LEU A 177 23.20 -18.72 31.43
C LEU A 177 22.23 -19.25 30.36
N VAL A 178 22.60 -20.32 29.68
CA VAL A 178 21.73 -21.01 28.71
C VAL A 178 21.35 -22.35 29.30
N ILE A 179 20.05 -22.59 29.47
CA ILE A 179 19.51 -23.86 29.96
C ILE A 179 18.69 -24.49 28.84
N ARG A 180 19.07 -25.70 28.43
CA ARG A 180 18.35 -26.49 27.44
C ARG A 180 17.55 -27.57 28.15
N LEU A 181 16.27 -27.57 27.86
CA LEU A 181 15.25 -28.46 28.40
C LEU A 181 15.16 -29.73 27.53
N SER A 182 14.82 -30.84 28.17
CA SER A 182 14.39 -32.06 27.49
C SER A 182 13.04 -31.80 26.79
N GLY A 183 12.86 -32.39 25.60
CA GLY A 183 11.68 -32.13 24.77
C GLY A 183 11.68 -30.75 24.09
N SER A 184 10.48 -30.25 23.79
CA SER A 184 10.23 -28.99 23.07
C SER A 184 9.12 -28.17 23.74
N PRO A 185 9.31 -27.70 24.98
CA PRO A 185 8.27 -27.04 25.79
C PRO A 185 7.68 -25.78 25.17
N TRP A 186 8.43 -25.12 24.28
CA TRP A 186 7.99 -23.91 23.60
C TRP A 186 7.36 -24.20 22.22
N HIS A 187 7.12 -25.48 21.91
CA HIS A 187 6.38 -25.92 20.72
C HIS A 187 4.86 -25.92 21.03
N PRO A 188 4.01 -25.49 20.10
CA PRO A 188 2.65 -25.04 20.41
C PRO A 188 1.55 -26.13 20.50
N ASP A 189 1.83 -27.36 20.92
CA ASP A 189 0.81 -28.42 20.88
C ASP A 189 0.68 -29.21 22.20
N GLY A 190 -0.56 -29.64 22.47
CA GLY A 190 -0.89 -30.54 23.57
C GLY A 190 -0.71 -29.95 24.97
N LYS A 191 -0.46 -30.83 25.94
CA LYS A 191 -0.35 -30.50 27.37
C LYS A 191 0.88 -29.63 27.70
N GLU A 192 1.91 -29.68 26.86
CA GLU A 192 3.14 -28.90 27.01
C GLU A 192 2.88 -27.38 27.00
N THR A 193 1.82 -26.95 26.32
CA THR A 193 1.39 -25.54 26.28
C THR A 193 0.94 -25.02 27.66
N VAL A 194 0.44 -25.89 28.54
CA VAL A 194 0.06 -25.52 29.91
C VAL A 194 1.29 -25.54 30.81
N HIS A 195 2.08 -26.61 30.76
CA HIS A 195 3.29 -26.76 31.56
C HIS A 195 4.33 -25.64 31.30
N SER A 196 4.51 -25.22 30.06
CA SER A 196 5.39 -24.08 29.71
C SER A 196 4.92 -22.75 30.32
N ARG A 197 3.60 -22.50 30.34
CA ARG A 197 3.00 -21.33 30.99
C ARG A 197 3.12 -21.41 32.52
N VAL A 198 2.97 -22.59 33.11
CA VAL A 198 3.22 -22.85 34.54
C VAL A 198 4.69 -22.54 34.89
N LEU A 199 5.64 -22.99 34.07
CA LEU A 199 7.07 -22.71 34.26
C LEU A 199 7.35 -21.20 34.22
N LEU A 200 6.86 -20.48 33.21
CA LEU A 200 7.05 -19.02 33.12
C LEU A 200 6.40 -18.28 34.30
N ASN A 201 5.19 -18.68 34.69
CA ASN A 201 4.53 -18.12 35.87
C ASN A 201 5.36 -18.35 37.14
N THR A 202 5.93 -19.56 37.29
CA THR A 202 6.76 -19.91 38.45
C THR A 202 8.05 -19.10 38.48
N ILE A 203 8.73 -18.93 37.34
CA ILE A 203 9.93 -18.09 37.23
C ILE A 203 9.61 -16.64 37.64
N ILE A 204 8.51 -16.06 37.13
CA ILE A 204 8.11 -14.69 37.48
C ILE A 204 7.84 -14.55 38.98
N ALA A 205 7.16 -15.52 39.61
CA ALA A 205 6.84 -15.51 41.03
C ALA A 205 8.11 -15.61 41.89
N GLU A 206 9.00 -16.53 41.56
CA GLU A 206 10.24 -16.80 42.31
C GLU A 206 11.24 -15.64 42.20
N LEU A 207 11.28 -14.96 41.05
CA LEU A 207 12.04 -13.72 40.87
C LEU A 207 11.45 -12.59 41.71
N HIS A 208 10.12 -12.42 41.72
CA HIS A 208 9.46 -11.38 42.51
C HIS A 208 9.74 -11.54 44.02
N GLN A 209 9.69 -12.78 44.54
CA GLN A 209 10.06 -13.09 45.93
C GLN A 209 11.50 -12.70 46.29
N ARG A 210 12.37 -12.55 45.28
CA ARG A 210 13.78 -12.19 45.42
C ARG A 210 14.06 -10.78 44.94
N GLN A 211 13.06 -9.89 45.01
CA GLN A 211 13.17 -8.48 44.66
C GLN A 211 13.43 -8.21 43.16
N TRP A 212 13.18 -9.19 42.28
CA TRP A 212 13.26 -9.01 40.83
C TRP A 212 11.86 -8.89 40.24
N LYS A 213 11.44 -7.65 40.02
CA LYS A 213 10.12 -7.28 39.52
C LYS A 213 10.10 -7.30 38.00
N LEU A 214 9.02 -7.80 37.40
CA LEU A 214 8.83 -7.73 35.95
C LEU A 214 8.72 -6.25 35.52
N TYR A 215 9.74 -5.76 34.80
CA TYR A 215 9.82 -4.39 34.27
C TYR A 215 9.06 -4.26 32.95
N GLY A 216 9.11 -5.30 32.12
CA GLY A 216 8.40 -5.36 30.84
C GLY A 216 8.70 -6.66 30.11
N ASN A 217 7.99 -6.90 29.01
CA ASN A 217 8.25 -8.01 28.10
C ASN A 217 8.17 -7.49 26.67
N SER A 218 8.84 -8.09 25.70
CA SER A 218 8.79 -7.57 24.32
C SER A 218 9.10 -8.61 23.26
N ASN A 219 8.45 -8.49 22.11
CA ASN A 219 8.78 -9.23 20.90
C ASN A 219 9.79 -8.46 20.05
N PHE A 220 11.07 -8.86 20.04
CA PHE A 220 12.08 -8.27 19.14
C PHE A 220 12.86 -9.33 18.36
N LYS A 221 12.36 -10.57 18.36
CA LYS A 221 12.89 -11.72 17.59
C LYS A 221 11.77 -12.62 17.04
N SER A 222 10.63 -12.02 16.70
CA SER A 222 9.44 -12.56 16.01
C SER A 222 8.75 -13.81 16.58
N ASP A 223 9.28 -14.47 17.60
CA ASP A 223 8.85 -15.82 17.94
C ASP A 223 8.11 -15.89 19.29
N ALA A 224 8.61 -15.23 20.33
CA ALA A 224 8.00 -15.19 21.67
C ALA A 224 8.61 -14.03 22.47
N ASN A 225 7.93 -13.57 23.52
CA ASN A 225 8.43 -12.43 24.28
C ASN A 225 9.72 -12.76 25.06
N THR A 226 10.59 -11.76 25.15
CA THR A 226 11.71 -11.73 26.10
C THR A 226 11.28 -10.86 27.29
N PHE A 227 11.53 -11.34 28.50
CA PHE A 227 11.12 -10.71 29.76
C PHE A 227 12.30 -9.97 30.38
N PHE A 228 12.04 -8.76 30.88
CA PHE A 228 13.02 -7.90 31.54
C PHE A 228 12.59 -7.69 32.99
N PHE A 229 13.53 -7.85 33.92
CA PHE A 229 13.28 -7.72 35.35
C PHE A 229 14.18 -6.64 35.95
N GLU A 230 13.56 -5.71 36.66
CA GLU A 230 14.27 -4.71 37.48
C GLU A 230 14.46 -5.23 38.90
N HIS A 231 15.59 -4.90 39.51
CA HIS A 231 15.79 -5.15 40.93
C HIS A 231 15.14 -4.02 41.74
N ASP A 232 14.08 -4.35 42.46
CA ASP A 232 13.30 -3.42 43.28
C ASP A 232 13.50 -3.73 44.78
N PRO A 233 14.41 -3.02 45.47
CA PRO A 233 14.70 -3.27 46.87
C PRO A 233 13.52 -2.95 47.81
N ASN A 234 12.48 -2.27 47.33
CA ASN A 234 11.28 -1.97 48.11
C ASN A 234 10.34 -3.19 48.21
N LEU A 235 10.55 -4.22 47.40
CA LEU A 235 9.85 -5.48 47.55
C LEU A 235 10.34 -6.20 48.81
N LEU A 236 9.41 -6.75 49.59
CA LEU A 236 9.74 -7.53 50.77
C LEU A 236 10.36 -8.87 50.36
N LEU A 237 11.62 -9.08 50.75
CA LEU A 237 12.35 -10.30 50.44
C LEU A 237 11.64 -11.53 51.05
N GLY A 238 11.44 -12.56 50.24
CA GLY A 238 10.81 -13.82 50.65
C GLY A 238 9.28 -13.78 50.73
N GLN A 239 8.63 -12.62 50.52
CA GLN A 239 7.17 -12.58 50.55
C GLN A 239 6.55 -13.26 49.32
N PRO A 240 5.66 -14.25 49.53
CA PRO A 240 4.94 -14.89 48.43
C PRO A 240 4.19 -13.85 47.59
N SER A 241 4.21 -14.05 46.27
CA SER A 241 3.40 -13.28 45.32
C SER A 241 2.45 -14.25 44.61
N PRO A 242 1.30 -14.62 45.21
CA PRO A 242 0.32 -15.46 44.55
C PRO A 242 -0.10 -14.86 43.21
N GLN A 243 -0.02 -15.67 42.15
CA GLN A 243 -0.29 -15.25 40.78
C GLN A 243 -0.80 -16.42 39.94
N PHE A 244 -1.73 -16.11 39.04
CA PHE A 244 -2.32 -17.08 38.11
C PHE A 244 -2.39 -16.50 36.70
N LEU A 245 -2.68 -17.36 35.73
CA LEU A 245 -2.75 -16.97 34.33
C LEU A 245 -4.14 -17.24 33.75
N ILE A 246 -4.57 -16.36 32.85
CA ILE A 246 -5.62 -16.64 31.87
C ILE A 246 -4.98 -16.64 30.49
N SER A 247 -5.04 -17.75 29.77
CA SER A 247 -4.56 -17.82 28.38
C SER A 247 -5.73 -17.98 27.40
N LEU A 248 -5.64 -17.22 26.31
CA LEU A 248 -6.52 -17.29 25.16
C LEU A 248 -5.89 -18.25 24.14
N ASN A 249 -6.54 -19.38 23.84
CA ASN A 249 -5.93 -20.46 23.06
C ASN A 249 -6.81 -20.87 21.88
N SER A 250 -6.17 -21.27 20.78
CA SER A 250 -6.86 -21.65 19.55
C SER A 250 -7.86 -20.57 19.12
N THR A 251 -9.03 -20.94 18.59
CA THR A 251 -10.05 -19.99 18.14
C THR A 251 -11.09 -19.65 19.23
N ASP A 252 -11.22 -20.50 20.27
CA ASP A 252 -12.36 -20.44 21.19
C ASP A 252 -12.14 -20.91 22.65
N LEU A 253 -10.89 -21.15 23.07
CA LEU A 253 -10.60 -21.69 24.40
C LEU A 253 -10.06 -20.62 25.36
N ILE A 254 -10.59 -20.56 26.58
CA ILE A 254 -9.99 -19.85 27.72
C ILE A 254 -9.43 -20.91 28.68
N ARG A 255 -8.17 -20.78 29.07
CA ARG A 255 -7.58 -21.62 30.12
C ARG A 255 -7.20 -20.79 31.32
N VAL A 256 -7.63 -21.25 32.50
CA VAL A 256 -7.28 -20.67 33.79
C VAL A 256 -6.25 -21.59 34.46
N ILE A 257 -5.04 -21.07 34.66
CA ILE A 257 -3.86 -21.84 35.08
C ILE A 257 -3.37 -21.31 36.43
N ASN A 258 -3.14 -22.19 37.41
CA ASN A 258 -2.71 -21.88 38.78
C ASN A 258 -3.67 -20.95 39.57
N ALA A 259 -4.97 -20.97 39.25
CA ALA A 259 -5.95 -20.16 39.97
C ALA A 259 -6.61 -20.94 41.12
N PRO A 260 -6.93 -20.26 42.24
CA PRO A 260 -7.86 -20.77 43.25
C PRO A 260 -9.24 -21.12 42.66
N GLU A 261 -9.92 -22.11 43.23
CA GLU A 261 -11.17 -22.66 42.71
C GLU A 261 -12.30 -21.62 42.63
N ASN A 262 -12.39 -20.71 43.60
CA ASN A 262 -13.37 -19.62 43.60
C ASN A 262 -13.23 -18.69 42.37
N LEU A 263 -12.02 -18.53 41.82
CA LEU A 263 -11.80 -17.71 40.62
C LEU A 263 -12.31 -18.41 39.36
N ILE A 264 -12.30 -19.74 39.31
CA ILE A 264 -12.86 -20.50 38.20
C ILE A 264 -14.36 -20.19 38.09
N SER A 265 -15.07 -20.16 39.23
CA SER A 265 -16.48 -19.78 39.29
C SER A 265 -16.71 -18.33 38.88
N ALA A 266 -15.86 -17.39 39.33
CA ALA A 266 -15.95 -15.98 38.92
C ALA A 266 -15.76 -15.81 37.40
N VAL A 267 -14.80 -16.52 36.80
CA VAL A 267 -14.56 -16.53 35.34
C VAL A 267 -15.77 -17.11 34.61
N ARG A 268 -16.31 -18.26 35.06
CA ARG A 268 -17.51 -18.89 34.48
C ARG A 268 -18.69 -17.92 34.43
N SER A 269 -19.05 -17.33 35.58
CA SER A 269 -20.17 -16.40 35.68
C SER A 269 -19.96 -15.14 34.84
N THR A 270 -18.70 -14.70 34.68
CA THR A 270 -18.38 -13.53 33.85
C THR A 270 -18.52 -13.83 32.36
N ILE A 271 -18.07 -15.01 31.91
CA ILE A 271 -18.26 -15.47 30.53
C ILE A 271 -19.75 -15.58 30.22
N GLN A 272 -20.54 -16.26 31.06
CA GLN A 272 -21.98 -16.45 30.83
C GLN A 272 -22.75 -15.14 30.72
N ARG A 273 -22.35 -14.11 31.47
CA ARG A 273 -22.99 -12.78 31.44
C ARG A 273 -22.58 -11.93 30.24
N ASN A 274 -21.34 -12.09 29.73
CA ASN A 274 -20.74 -11.13 28.79
C ASN A 274 -20.42 -11.71 27.41
N TRP A 275 -20.48 -13.03 27.25
CA TRP A 275 -20.37 -13.70 25.96
C TRP A 275 -21.74 -14.24 25.55
N SER A 276 -22.39 -13.59 24.59
CA SER A 276 -23.79 -13.88 24.24
C SER A 276 -24.04 -15.29 23.74
N LYS A 277 -23.00 -15.98 23.23
CA LYS A 277 -23.08 -17.37 22.77
C LYS A 277 -22.83 -18.38 23.90
N GLY A 278 -22.32 -17.95 25.05
CA GLY A 278 -22.13 -18.81 26.21
C GLY A 278 -20.97 -19.80 26.12
N ILE A 279 -20.95 -20.73 27.08
CA ILE A 279 -19.93 -21.77 27.25
C ILE A 279 -20.46 -23.06 26.62
N GLN A 280 -19.74 -23.61 25.65
CA GLN A 280 -20.06 -24.88 25.02
C GLN A 280 -19.64 -26.08 25.89
N ARG A 281 -18.47 -26.00 26.53
CA ARG A 281 -17.94 -27.08 27.38
C ARG A 281 -16.93 -26.56 28.40
N GLU A 282 -16.87 -27.22 29.55
CA GLU A 282 -15.81 -27.03 30.54
C GLU A 282 -15.13 -28.36 30.87
N ARG A 283 -13.83 -28.33 31.18
CA ARG A 283 -13.11 -29.50 31.69
C ARG A 283 -11.84 -29.13 32.43
N ALA A 284 -11.39 -30.02 33.31
CA ALA A 284 -9.99 -30.05 33.74
C ALA A 284 -9.09 -30.47 32.56
N TYR A 285 -7.99 -29.76 32.36
CA TYR A 285 -7.03 -30.03 31.29
C TYR A 285 -5.60 -29.72 31.76
N ALA A 286 -4.76 -30.76 31.90
CA ALA A 286 -3.34 -30.64 32.24
C ALA A 286 -3.05 -29.74 33.48
N GLY A 287 -3.85 -29.88 34.54
CA GLY A 287 -3.71 -29.08 35.77
C GLY A 287 -4.28 -27.65 35.67
N SER A 288 -4.96 -27.32 34.57
CA SER A 288 -5.71 -26.08 34.37
C SER A 288 -7.21 -26.35 34.23
N TRP A 289 -8.03 -25.29 34.32
CA TRP A 289 -9.44 -25.35 33.95
C TRP A 289 -9.66 -24.71 32.58
N GLU A 290 -10.27 -25.44 31.66
CA GLU A 290 -10.48 -25.02 30.27
C GLU A 290 -11.96 -24.78 30.00
N PHE A 291 -12.30 -23.58 29.53
CA PHE A 291 -13.61 -23.21 29.00
C PHE A 291 -13.53 -23.18 27.48
N LYS A 292 -14.39 -23.95 26.81
CA LYS A 292 -14.65 -23.84 25.37
C LYS A 292 -15.87 -22.95 25.16
N LEU A 293 -15.67 -21.81 24.50
CA LEU A 293 -16.73 -20.86 24.19
C LEU A 293 -17.44 -21.28 22.91
N GLU A 294 -18.72 -20.96 22.79
CA GLU A 294 -19.44 -21.14 21.53
C GLU A 294 -19.05 -20.01 20.54
N GLY A 295 -18.75 -20.39 19.30
CA GLY A 295 -18.21 -19.50 18.26
C GLY A 295 -16.69 -19.47 18.21
N THR A 296 -16.10 -18.41 17.64
CA THR A 296 -14.65 -18.25 17.48
C THR A 296 -14.14 -16.88 17.99
N PRO A 297 -14.29 -16.57 19.29
CA PRO A 297 -13.97 -15.25 19.85
C PRO A 297 -12.53 -14.78 19.59
N TRP A 298 -11.57 -15.69 19.54
CA TRP A 298 -10.14 -15.38 19.37
C TRP A 298 -9.74 -15.33 17.88
N TRP A 299 -10.66 -15.74 17.00
CA TRP A 299 -10.55 -15.68 15.55
C TRP A 299 -11.77 -14.97 14.99
N ALA A 300 -11.87 -13.68 15.32
CA ALA A 300 -13.01 -12.84 15.00
C ALA A 300 -12.56 -11.56 14.31
N ASP A 301 -13.45 -11.00 13.51
CA ASP A 301 -13.38 -9.66 12.93
C ASP A 301 -14.66 -8.86 13.29
N GLY A 302 -14.71 -7.61 12.84
CA GLY A 302 -15.89 -6.75 12.98
C GLY A 302 -16.42 -6.65 14.41
N THR A 303 -17.75 -6.77 14.59
CA THR A 303 -18.42 -6.60 15.89
C THR A 303 -18.15 -7.74 16.87
N GLU A 304 -17.87 -8.96 16.39
CA GLU A 304 -17.51 -10.07 17.29
C GLU A 304 -16.15 -9.82 17.93
N ALA A 305 -15.18 -9.26 17.18
CA ALA A 305 -13.88 -8.86 17.72
C ALA A 305 -14.00 -7.76 18.81
N VAL A 306 -15.01 -6.88 18.71
CA VAL A 306 -15.35 -5.92 19.78
C VAL A 306 -15.88 -6.65 21.03
N LYS A 307 -16.76 -7.64 20.85
CA LYS A 307 -17.29 -8.45 21.97
C LYS A 307 -16.19 -9.27 22.66
N SER A 308 -15.21 -9.80 21.92
CA SER A 308 -14.08 -10.55 22.49
C SER A 308 -13.22 -9.67 23.41
N ARG A 309 -12.87 -8.46 22.97
CA ARG A 309 -12.11 -7.49 23.78
C ARG A 309 -12.92 -6.99 24.96
N TYR A 310 -14.23 -6.80 24.79
CA TYR A 310 -15.14 -6.48 25.88
C TYR A 310 -15.19 -7.61 26.94
N LEU A 311 -15.21 -8.88 26.53
CA LEU A 311 -15.15 -10.01 27.47
C LEU A 311 -13.85 -9.98 28.29
N VAL A 312 -12.70 -9.69 27.68
CA VAL A 312 -11.42 -9.56 28.40
C VAL A 312 -11.47 -8.41 29.42
N LEU A 313 -12.05 -7.25 29.07
CA LEU A 313 -12.26 -6.15 30.01
C LEU A 313 -13.11 -6.58 31.21
N LYS A 314 -14.21 -7.31 30.98
CA LYS A 314 -15.09 -7.78 32.05
C LYS A 314 -14.48 -8.87 32.91
N LEU A 315 -13.61 -9.71 32.36
CA LEU A 315 -12.80 -10.65 33.15
C LEU A 315 -11.85 -9.89 34.09
N MET A 316 -11.17 -8.84 33.62
CA MET A 316 -10.29 -8.04 34.48
C MET A 316 -11.06 -7.29 35.58
N GLU A 317 -12.20 -6.69 35.26
CA GLU A 317 -13.08 -6.04 36.25
C GLU A 317 -13.54 -7.04 37.32
N ALA A 318 -14.07 -8.19 36.90
CA ALA A 318 -14.55 -9.21 37.83
C ALA A 318 -13.43 -9.72 38.74
N LEU A 319 -12.23 -9.96 38.21
CA LEU A 319 -11.13 -10.51 39.00
C LEU A 319 -10.57 -9.50 40.02
N GLN A 320 -10.64 -8.19 39.74
CA GLN A 320 -10.26 -7.17 40.73
C GLN A 320 -11.16 -7.17 41.96
N GLU A 321 -12.46 -7.45 41.81
CA GLU A 321 -13.39 -7.60 42.93
C GLU A 321 -12.99 -8.79 43.84
N TYR A 322 -12.37 -9.82 43.24
CA TYR A 322 -11.86 -10.98 43.95
C TYR A 322 -10.42 -10.80 44.46
N SER A 323 -9.92 -9.55 44.54
CA SER A 323 -8.56 -9.25 45.02
C SER A 323 -7.44 -9.71 44.07
N TRP A 324 -7.67 -9.69 42.75
CA TRP A 324 -6.68 -10.03 41.74
C TRP A 324 -6.56 -8.94 40.67
N SER A 325 -5.37 -8.34 40.56
CA SER A 325 -5.10 -7.31 39.57
C SER A 325 -4.32 -7.88 38.37
N PRO A 326 -4.67 -7.47 37.13
CA PRO A 326 -3.84 -7.74 35.96
C PRO A 326 -2.47 -7.04 36.10
N VAL A 327 -1.41 -7.71 35.65
CA VAL A 327 -0.02 -7.24 35.76
C VAL A 327 0.63 -7.06 34.41
N ALA A 328 0.46 -8.03 33.52
CA ALA A 328 1.08 -8.05 32.20
C ALA A 328 0.32 -8.98 31.26
N ALA A 329 0.49 -8.77 29.97
CA ALA A 329 0.15 -9.73 28.94
C ALA A 329 1.42 -10.10 28.17
N PHE A 330 1.53 -11.35 27.74
CA PHE A 330 2.68 -11.83 26.98
C PHE A 330 2.33 -13.03 26.09
N ASP A 331 3.13 -13.19 25.03
CA ASP A 331 3.09 -14.31 24.10
C ASP A 331 4.22 -15.29 24.43
N SER A 332 3.84 -16.48 24.86
CA SER A 332 4.74 -17.57 25.21
C SER A 332 4.87 -18.64 24.12
N SER A 333 4.11 -18.49 23.03
CA SER A 333 3.94 -19.46 21.95
C SER A 333 4.36 -18.86 20.62
N ARG A 334 4.90 -19.69 19.71
CA ARG A 334 5.30 -19.29 18.35
C ARG A 334 4.20 -19.49 17.31
N LYS A 335 2.99 -19.89 17.73
CA LYS A 335 1.85 -20.18 16.84
C LYS A 335 0.93 -18.98 16.76
N VAL A 336 0.65 -18.51 15.56
CA VAL A 336 -0.20 -17.34 15.30
C VAL A 336 -1.65 -17.53 15.78
N SER A 337 -2.11 -18.78 15.90
CA SER A 337 -3.43 -19.09 16.46
C SER A 337 -3.49 -18.93 17.98
N ASP A 338 -2.36 -19.00 18.68
CA ASP A 338 -2.34 -18.73 20.12
C ASP A 338 -2.35 -17.22 20.33
N LYS A 339 -3.17 -16.78 21.27
CA LYS A 339 -3.32 -15.38 21.65
C LYS A 339 -2.58 -15.12 22.96
N SER A 340 -2.60 -13.88 23.43
CA SER A 340 -1.83 -13.50 24.60
C SER A 340 -2.28 -14.21 25.89
N THR A 341 -1.32 -14.40 26.78
CA THR A 341 -1.54 -14.88 28.15
C THR A 341 -1.52 -13.71 29.11
N LEU A 342 -2.57 -13.57 29.91
CA LEU A 342 -2.75 -12.54 30.92
C LEU A 342 -2.26 -13.04 32.29
N LEU A 343 -1.37 -12.29 32.92
CA LEU A 343 -0.88 -12.53 34.27
C LEU A 343 -1.68 -11.71 35.29
N PHE A 344 -2.23 -12.38 36.29
CA PHE A 344 -2.90 -11.76 37.42
C PHE A 344 -2.11 -12.03 38.70
N ARG A 345 -2.00 -11.01 39.55
CA ARG A 345 -1.37 -11.11 40.88
C ARG A 345 -2.36 -10.70 41.94
N GLN A 346 -2.30 -11.38 43.08
CA GLN A 346 -3.12 -11.04 44.22
C GLN A 346 -2.81 -9.59 44.67
N SER A 347 -3.86 -8.82 44.89
CA SER A 347 -3.80 -7.41 45.29
C SER A 347 -4.87 -7.15 46.32
N GLN A 348 -4.94 -5.93 46.86
CA GLN A 348 -6.16 -5.51 47.54
C GLN A 348 -7.33 -5.46 46.53
N PRO A 349 -8.58 -5.72 46.96
CA PRO A 349 -9.74 -5.54 46.10
C PRO A 349 -9.81 -4.11 45.56
N LYS A 350 -10.12 -3.98 44.28
CA LYS A 350 -10.27 -2.69 43.59
C LYS A 350 -11.52 -2.73 42.70
N GLN A 351 -12.08 -1.55 42.43
CA GLN A 351 -13.17 -1.37 41.47
C GLN A 351 -12.76 -0.31 40.43
N SER A 352 -11.57 -0.48 39.85
CA SER A 352 -11.10 0.44 38.82
C SER A 352 -11.75 0.08 37.48
N PRO A 353 -12.37 1.04 36.76
CA PRO A 353 -12.85 0.78 35.43
C PRO A 353 -11.69 0.57 34.44
N PHE A 354 -11.97 -0.22 33.40
CA PHE A 354 -11.04 -0.48 32.31
C PHE A 354 -11.63 -0.10 30.96
N PHE A 355 -10.79 0.34 30.03
CA PHE A 355 -11.14 0.40 28.61
C PHE A 355 -9.95 -0.05 27.77
N CYS A 356 -10.17 -0.28 26.48
CA CYS A 356 -9.06 -0.49 25.57
C CYS A 356 -9.16 0.32 24.29
N ILE A 357 -7.97 0.64 23.76
CA ILE A 357 -7.77 1.11 22.40
C ILE A 357 -7.40 -0.12 21.57
N SER A 358 -8.28 -0.53 20.64
CA SER A 358 -7.97 -1.59 19.69
C SER A 358 -7.59 -1.00 18.34
N LEU A 359 -6.60 -1.60 17.69
CA LEU A 359 -6.08 -1.21 16.39
C LEU A 359 -6.45 -2.33 15.40
N ASN A 360 -7.23 -2.00 14.39
CA ASN A 360 -7.98 -2.97 13.60
C ASN A 360 -7.76 -2.69 12.11
N GLU A 361 -7.73 -3.75 11.31
CA GLU A 361 -7.45 -3.68 9.87
C GLU A 361 -6.17 -2.85 9.60
N SER A 362 -6.14 -2.08 8.52
CA SER A 362 -5.00 -1.20 8.21
C SER A 362 -5.12 0.20 8.83
N ASP A 363 -6.33 0.65 9.17
CA ASP A 363 -6.62 2.07 9.39
C ASP A 363 -7.67 2.40 10.47
N LYS A 364 -8.13 1.41 11.25
CA LYS A 364 -9.19 1.64 12.25
C LYS A 364 -8.65 1.62 13.67
N LEU A 365 -9.04 2.61 14.46
CA LEU A 365 -8.85 2.64 15.91
C LEU A 365 -10.22 2.59 16.58
N ARG A 366 -10.40 1.72 17.58
CA ARG A 366 -11.65 1.62 18.34
C ARG A 366 -11.41 1.85 19.83
N LEU A 367 -12.32 2.57 20.46
CA LEU A 367 -12.40 2.71 21.91
C LEU A 367 -13.51 1.82 22.44
N ILE A 368 -13.15 0.78 23.20
CA ILE A 368 -14.07 -0.23 23.73
C ILE A 368 -14.19 -0.06 25.24
N ASN A 369 -15.42 0.07 25.75
CA ASN A 369 -15.73 0.34 27.16
C ASN A 369 -15.16 1.68 27.69
N ALA A 370 -14.83 2.61 26.81
CA ALA A 370 -14.34 3.93 27.20
C ALA A 370 -15.50 4.82 27.73
N PRO A 371 -15.30 5.55 28.84
CA PRO A 371 -16.20 6.62 29.27
C PRO A 371 -16.34 7.74 28.23
N GLU A 372 -17.42 8.52 28.32
CA GLU A 372 -17.74 9.53 27.30
C GLU A 372 -16.73 10.69 27.25
N ASP A 373 -16.24 11.12 28.40
CA ASP A 373 -15.16 12.12 28.52
C ASP A 373 -13.84 11.61 27.90
N VAL A 374 -13.53 10.32 28.09
CA VAL A 374 -12.36 9.67 27.48
C VAL A 374 -12.51 9.60 25.96
N LYS A 375 -13.69 9.25 25.43
CA LYS A 375 -13.93 9.24 23.97
C LYS A 375 -13.70 10.62 23.37
N LYS A 376 -14.24 11.66 24.01
CA LYS A 376 -14.08 13.05 23.56
C LYS A 376 -12.62 13.50 23.58
N LEU A 377 -11.90 13.21 24.68
CA LEU A 377 -10.47 13.50 24.79
C LEU A 377 -9.67 12.79 23.69
N CYS A 378 -9.90 11.49 23.48
CA CYS A 378 -9.21 10.73 22.44
C CYS A 378 -9.50 11.32 21.05
N GLN A 379 -10.74 11.71 20.77
CA GLN A 379 -11.09 12.35 19.50
C GLN A 379 -10.31 13.67 19.29
N GLU A 380 -10.26 14.55 20.29
CA GLU A 380 -9.52 15.82 20.24
C GLU A 380 -8.01 15.60 20.00
N VAL A 381 -7.43 14.59 20.66
CA VAL A 381 -6.02 14.21 20.48
C VAL A 381 -5.77 13.63 19.10
N ILE A 382 -6.63 12.74 18.59
CA ILE A 382 -6.48 12.16 17.25
C ILE A 382 -6.56 13.28 16.20
N GLN A 383 -7.55 14.18 16.31
CA GLN A 383 -7.72 15.31 15.39
C GLN A 383 -6.49 16.23 15.35
N SER A 384 -5.84 16.48 16.50
CA SER A 384 -4.71 17.39 16.58
C SER A 384 -3.34 16.75 16.29
N GLN A 385 -3.17 15.45 16.57
CA GLN A 385 -1.86 14.79 16.55
C GLN A 385 -1.68 13.81 15.39
N TYR A 386 -2.77 13.41 14.73
CA TYR A 386 -2.72 12.61 13.51
C TYR A 386 -2.94 13.53 12.29
N VAL A 387 -1.87 14.11 11.76
CA VAL A 387 -1.90 15.16 10.72
C VAL A 387 -2.62 14.72 9.44
N LEU A 388 -2.64 13.41 9.18
CA LEU A 388 -3.32 12.83 8.03
C LEU A 388 -4.86 12.91 8.17
N GLY A 389 -5.38 13.04 9.40
CA GLY A 389 -6.80 13.25 9.70
C GLY A 389 -7.63 11.98 9.92
N ILE A 390 -8.89 12.20 10.30
CA ILE A 390 -9.91 11.15 10.50
C ILE A 390 -10.83 11.13 9.29
N GLN A 391 -11.03 9.96 8.66
CA GLN A 391 -11.99 9.76 7.57
C GLN A 391 -13.43 9.71 8.09
N ARG A 392 -13.65 8.98 9.20
CA ARG A 392 -14.98 8.76 9.77
C ARG A 392 -14.89 8.47 11.26
N VAL A 393 -15.83 9.00 12.02
CA VAL A 393 -16.12 8.59 13.39
C VAL A 393 -17.53 7.99 13.42
N GLN A 394 -17.70 6.81 14.00
CA GLN A 394 -19.01 6.20 14.14
C GLN A 394 -19.11 5.34 15.41
N THR A 395 -20.34 5.11 15.87
CA THR A 395 -20.60 4.02 16.81
C THR A 395 -20.53 2.69 16.07
N TYR A 396 -19.78 1.73 16.61
CA TYR A 396 -19.59 0.41 16.01
C TYR A 396 -19.67 -0.67 17.08
N GLY A 397 -20.79 -1.39 17.13
CA GLY A 397 -21.08 -2.31 18.24
C GLY A 397 -21.06 -1.57 19.59
N ARG A 398 -20.28 -2.08 20.56
CA ARG A 398 -20.07 -1.45 21.88
C ARG A 398 -18.83 -0.56 21.94
N SER A 399 -18.48 0.07 20.81
CA SER A 399 -17.27 0.89 20.67
C SER A 399 -17.54 2.15 19.86
N VAL A 400 -16.62 3.12 19.96
CA VAL A 400 -16.49 4.19 18.97
C VAL A 400 -15.33 3.86 18.05
N GLU A 401 -15.57 3.87 16.74
CA GLU A 401 -14.58 3.60 15.70
C GLU A 401 -14.16 4.90 15.01
N PHE A 402 -12.85 5.11 14.97
CA PHE A 402 -12.17 6.13 14.19
C PHE A 402 -11.52 5.43 12.99
N LYS A 403 -12.01 5.71 11.79
CA LYS A 403 -11.33 5.34 10.54
C LYS A 403 -10.35 6.46 10.21
N LEU A 404 -9.06 6.18 10.22
CA LEU A 404 -7.98 7.14 10.03
C LEU A 404 -7.60 7.22 8.54
N PHE A 405 -7.13 8.36 8.05
CA PHE A 405 -6.63 8.45 6.68
C PHE A 405 -5.36 7.59 6.50
N ARG A 406 -5.29 6.84 5.40
CA ARG A 406 -4.18 5.92 5.05
C ARG A 406 -4.06 4.72 6.00
N ASN A 407 -2.87 4.13 6.13
CA ASN A 407 -2.70 2.78 6.67
C ASN A 407 -1.68 2.70 7.83
N PRO A 408 -1.92 3.39 8.97
CA PRO A 408 -0.98 3.47 10.10
C PRO A 408 -0.61 2.12 10.72
N TRP A 409 -1.43 1.07 10.52
CA TRP A 409 -1.25 -0.27 11.11
C TRP A 409 -0.76 -1.32 10.09
N ASN A 410 -0.71 -0.99 8.79
CA ASN A 410 -0.41 -1.96 7.74
C ASN A 410 1.09 -2.16 7.51
N CYS A 411 1.82 -1.05 7.35
CA CYS A 411 3.26 -1.06 7.10
C CYS A 411 4.02 -0.70 8.38
N GLY A 412 5.22 -1.28 8.53
CA GLY A 412 6.15 -0.92 9.58
C GLY A 412 6.51 0.57 9.57
N THR A 413 7.36 1.01 10.50
CA THR A 413 7.68 2.44 10.60
C THR A 413 8.28 3.08 9.34
N ASP A 414 8.72 2.33 8.30
CA ASP A 414 9.26 2.86 7.04
C ASP A 414 8.32 3.82 6.27
N GLY A 415 7.01 3.69 6.47
CA GLY A 415 6.01 4.62 5.94
C GLY A 415 5.79 5.83 6.86
N HIS A 416 5.49 6.98 6.27
CA HIS A 416 5.08 8.19 7.00
C HIS A 416 3.89 7.89 7.94
N ASP A 417 2.92 7.11 7.47
CA ASP A 417 1.70 6.74 8.19
C ASP A 417 1.98 6.05 9.54
N GLY A 418 2.93 5.11 9.59
CA GLY A 418 3.28 4.36 10.80
C GLY A 418 4.01 5.20 11.85
N ILE A 419 4.70 6.27 11.42
CA ILE A 419 5.28 7.28 12.32
C ILE A 419 4.17 8.14 12.92
N HIS A 420 3.23 8.61 12.09
CA HIS A 420 2.08 9.40 12.55
C HIS A 420 1.19 8.62 13.52
N GLY A 421 0.92 7.35 13.25
CA GLY A 421 0.14 6.48 14.15
C GLY A 421 0.78 6.35 15.53
N ARG A 422 2.11 6.20 15.61
CA ARG A 422 2.85 6.13 16.88
C ARG A 422 2.93 7.47 17.60
N ASN A 423 3.11 8.56 16.87
CA ASN A 423 3.04 9.90 17.44
C ASN A 423 1.66 10.14 18.07
N MET A 424 0.59 9.83 17.35
CA MET A 424 -0.77 9.91 17.87
C MET A 424 -0.96 9.06 19.13
N LEU A 425 -0.50 7.80 19.14
CA LEU A 425 -0.57 6.94 20.33
C LEU A 425 0.23 7.49 21.52
N LEU A 426 1.41 8.07 21.29
CA LEU A 426 2.20 8.75 22.33
C LEU A 426 1.40 9.88 22.99
N HIS A 427 0.76 10.72 22.18
CA HIS A 427 -0.05 11.82 22.68
C HIS A 427 -1.34 11.34 23.35
N LEU A 428 -1.96 10.25 22.87
CA LEU A 428 -3.09 9.61 23.54
C LEU A 428 -2.71 9.13 24.94
N ILE A 429 -1.59 8.42 25.07
CA ILE A 429 -1.09 7.94 26.37
C ILE A 429 -0.80 9.12 27.31
N SER A 430 -0.20 10.19 26.80
CA SER A 430 0.07 11.40 27.57
C SER A 430 -1.22 12.09 28.06
N ALA A 431 -2.18 12.30 27.16
CA ALA A 431 -3.45 12.94 27.48
C ALA A 431 -4.28 12.10 28.47
N LEU A 432 -4.34 10.78 28.27
CA LEU A 432 -5.00 9.85 29.18
C LEU A 432 -4.36 9.87 30.57
N GLY A 433 -3.02 9.90 30.64
CA GLY A 433 -2.28 10.02 31.91
C GLY A 433 -2.62 11.29 32.67
N SER A 434 -2.85 12.42 31.99
CA SER A 434 -3.31 13.67 32.63
C SER A 434 -4.72 13.59 33.25
N ARG A 435 -5.49 12.55 32.87
CA ARG A 435 -6.82 12.24 33.39
C ARG A 435 -6.83 10.99 34.27
N SER A 436 -5.69 10.61 34.85
CA SER A 436 -5.56 9.44 35.72
C SER A 436 -5.84 8.09 35.04
N TRP A 437 -5.75 8.02 33.70
CA TRP A 437 -5.80 6.77 32.96
C TRP A 437 -4.38 6.29 32.64
N ALA A 438 -3.99 5.16 33.22
CA ALA A 438 -2.67 4.58 33.02
C ALA A 438 -2.73 3.42 32.02
N PRO A 439 -1.78 3.33 31.06
CA PRO A 439 -1.64 2.13 30.25
C PRO A 439 -1.23 0.97 31.16
N LEU A 440 -1.92 -0.16 31.02
CA LEU A 440 -1.74 -1.33 31.86
C LEU A 440 -1.00 -2.46 31.14
N LEU A 441 -1.51 -2.87 29.97
CA LEU A 441 -0.95 -3.97 29.19
C LEU A 441 -1.30 -3.85 27.71
N SER A 442 -0.52 -4.53 26.86
CA SER A 442 -0.78 -4.72 25.43
C SER A 442 -1.01 -6.21 25.18
N ALA A 443 -2.09 -6.58 24.50
CA ALA A 443 -2.41 -7.99 24.25
C ALA A 443 -2.97 -8.22 22.85
N ASP A 444 -2.56 -9.32 22.23
CA ASP A 444 -3.25 -9.93 21.09
C ASP A 444 -4.44 -10.74 21.64
N VAL A 445 -5.65 -10.31 21.28
CA VAL A 445 -6.91 -10.87 21.80
C VAL A 445 -7.68 -11.62 20.74
N SER A 446 -7.89 -10.99 19.58
CA SER A 446 -8.66 -11.58 18.49
C SER A 446 -8.17 -11.02 17.17
N ALA A 447 -7.79 -11.92 16.26
CA ALA A 447 -7.49 -11.59 14.88
C ALA A 447 -7.71 -12.82 14.01
N LYS A 448 -8.51 -12.66 12.94
CA LYS A 448 -8.52 -13.59 11.81
C LYS A 448 -7.25 -13.34 11.00
N CYS A 449 -6.50 -14.38 10.65
CA CYS A 449 -5.34 -14.23 9.77
C CYS A 449 -5.75 -14.40 8.31
N MET A 450 -5.18 -13.58 7.45
CA MET A 450 -5.28 -13.73 6.00
C MET A 450 -4.12 -14.61 5.53
N GLN A 451 -4.45 -15.62 4.72
CA GLN A 451 -3.45 -16.42 4.00
C GLN A 451 -3.09 -15.70 2.71
N GLU A 452 -1.80 -15.39 2.53
CA GLU A 452 -1.26 -14.96 1.24
C GLU A 452 -0.79 -16.18 0.46
N GLU A 453 -1.09 -16.25 -0.84
CA GLU A 453 -0.71 -17.39 -1.71
C GLU A 453 0.80 -17.68 -1.71
N ASN A 454 1.65 -16.70 -1.35
CA ASN A 454 3.11 -16.84 -1.28
C ASN A 454 3.78 -16.01 -0.14
N GLY A 455 3.02 -15.65 0.90
CA GLY A 455 3.48 -14.81 2.02
C GLY A 455 3.15 -15.41 3.39
N PRO A 456 3.80 -14.97 4.49
CA PRO A 456 3.43 -15.41 5.83
C PRO A 456 2.02 -14.91 6.18
N ASP A 457 1.23 -15.75 6.86
CA ASP A 457 -0.07 -15.35 7.42
C ASP A 457 0.09 -14.08 8.25
N TYR A 458 -0.80 -13.10 8.04
CA TYR A 458 -0.81 -11.87 8.82
C TYR A 458 -2.16 -11.64 9.49
N PRO A 459 -2.18 -11.13 10.73
CA PRO A 459 -3.42 -10.89 11.44
C PRO A 459 -4.14 -9.67 10.87
N ILE A 460 -5.48 -9.70 10.83
CA ILE A 460 -6.31 -8.55 10.42
C ILE A 460 -6.21 -7.41 11.45
N ASP A 461 -6.20 -7.74 12.74
CA ASP A 461 -6.03 -6.79 13.84
C ASP A 461 -4.64 -6.95 14.47
N VAL A 462 -4.16 -5.91 15.13
CA VAL A 462 -2.91 -5.96 15.93
C VAL A 462 -3.23 -5.85 17.42
N ASP A 463 -2.20 -5.72 18.27
CA ASP A 463 -2.37 -5.63 19.71
C ASP A 463 -3.39 -4.56 20.13
N SER A 464 -4.14 -4.85 21.18
CA SER A 464 -4.98 -3.87 21.87
C SER A 464 -4.29 -3.37 23.14
N ILE A 465 -4.35 -2.06 23.38
CA ILE A 465 -3.76 -1.42 24.56
C ILE A 465 -4.87 -1.20 25.58
N PHE A 466 -4.71 -1.79 26.76
CA PHE A 466 -5.67 -1.73 27.86
C PHE A 466 -5.25 -0.67 28.87
N PHE A 467 -6.23 0.08 29.37
CA PHE A 467 -6.05 1.16 30.33
C PHE A 467 -6.87 0.88 31.58
N THR A 468 -6.33 1.28 32.73
CA THR A 468 -7.03 1.29 34.02
C THR A 468 -7.09 2.71 34.54
N TYR A 469 -8.16 3.04 35.24
CA TYR A 469 -8.22 4.27 36.02
C TYR A 469 -7.42 4.09 37.32
N ASP A 470 -6.44 4.98 37.52
CA ASP A 470 -5.59 5.03 38.71
C ASP A 470 -5.50 6.48 39.22
N PRO A 471 -6.33 6.87 40.21
CA PRO A 471 -6.37 8.24 40.73
C PRO A 471 -5.07 8.67 41.41
N LEU A 472 -4.19 7.72 41.76
CA LEU A 472 -2.88 7.99 42.35
C LEU A 472 -1.77 8.19 41.30
N ALA A 473 -2.06 7.97 40.02
CA ALA A 473 -1.09 8.09 38.92
C ALA A 473 -0.98 9.52 38.34
N ALA A 474 -1.84 10.46 38.75
CA ALA A 474 -1.75 11.86 38.33
C ALA A 474 -0.51 12.54 38.96
N PRO A 475 0.22 13.40 38.22
CA PRO A 475 1.12 14.36 38.85
C PRO A 475 0.31 15.24 39.82
N GLY A 476 0.96 15.77 40.87
CA GLY A 476 0.35 16.67 41.86
C GLY A 476 -0.42 17.88 41.29
N PRO A 477 -0.96 18.76 42.15
CA PRO A 477 -2.05 19.67 41.80
C PRO A 477 -1.78 20.46 40.52
N LEU A 478 -2.82 20.53 39.68
CA LEU A 478 -2.84 21.21 38.38
C LEU A 478 -2.14 22.59 38.46
N PRO A 479 -1.31 22.97 37.47
CA PRO A 479 -0.88 24.36 37.37
C PRO A 479 -2.12 25.24 37.22
N ALA A 480 -2.18 26.31 38.01
CA ALA A 480 -3.25 27.29 37.94
C ALA A 480 -3.40 27.79 36.48
N PRO A 481 -4.64 28.08 36.03
CA PRO A 481 -4.85 28.82 34.78
C PRO A 481 -3.97 30.08 34.77
N PRO A 482 -3.39 30.48 33.61
CA PRO A 482 -2.69 31.75 33.52
C PRO A 482 -3.61 32.87 34.05
N ALA A 483 -3.11 33.59 35.05
CA ALA A 483 -3.85 34.61 35.76
C ALA A 483 -4.29 35.73 34.83
N TYR A 484 -5.57 35.73 34.47
CA TYR A 484 -6.35 36.95 34.35
C TYR A 484 -7.70 36.74 35.06
N ALA A 485 -8.00 37.67 35.97
CA ALA A 485 -9.22 37.84 36.77
C ALA A 485 -9.36 36.98 38.04
N GLN A 486 -8.89 37.54 39.16
CA GLN A 486 -9.42 37.33 40.52
C GLN A 486 -10.72 38.17 40.72
N PRO A 487 -11.49 37.94 41.80
CA PRO A 487 -12.95 37.77 41.76
C PRO A 487 -13.75 38.96 42.29
N TYR A 488 -15.05 39.01 41.96
CA TYR A 488 -16.04 39.80 42.70
C TYR A 488 -16.92 38.89 43.59
N PRO A 489 -17.18 39.26 44.85
CA PRO A 489 -18.09 38.52 45.72
C PRO A 489 -19.55 38.99 45.60
N GLN A 490 -20.44 37.99 45.65
CA GLN A 490 -21.82 37.93 46.17
C GLN A 490 -22.74 39.16 46.16
N GLY A 491 -23.95 39.00 45.60
CA GLY A 491 -25.10 39.86 45.89
C GLY A 491 -26.41 39.45 45.21
N LEU A 492 -27.21 38.66 45.91
CA LEU A 492 -28.68 38.71 46.06
C LEU A 492 -29.61 38.94 44.83
N GLY A 493 -30.54 37.99 44.64
CA GLY A 493 -31.98 38.31 44.55
C GLY A 493 -32.57 38.70 43.19
N GLN A 494 -33.56 37.91 42.73
CA GLN A 494 -34.52 38.14 41.63
C GLN A 494 -35.37 39.44 41.83
N PRO A 495 -36.41 39.82 41.00
CA PRO A 495 -36.99 39.21 39.78
C PRO A 495 -37.47 40.21 38.67
N ASN A 496 -37.96 39.63 37.56
CA ASN A 496 -39.10 40.01 36.70
C ASN A 496 -39.25 41.37 35.96
N SER A 497 -39.76 41.18 34.74
CA SER A 497 -40.88 41.86 34.06
C SER A 497 -40.64 42.99 33.03
N GLN A 498 -41.01 42.64 31.79
CA GLN A 498 -41.87 43.37 30.84
C GLN A 498 -41.33 44.60 30.07
N LEU A 499 -41.02 44.37 28.76
CA LEU A 499 -41.64 44.91 27.52
C LEU A 499 -41.88 46.45 27.35
N PRO A 500 -42.11 47.01 26.14
CA PRO A 500 -41.58 46.83 24.76
C PRO A 500 -41.25 48.22 24.08
N PRO A 501 -41.50 48.53 22.77
CA PRO A 501 -40.56 48.52 21.63
C PRO A 501 -40.43 49.86 20.83
N GLN A 502 -39.76 49.81 19.65
CA GLN A 502 -39.59 50.81 18.56
C GLN A 502 -38.33 51.71 18.65
N GLY A 503 -37.53 51.98 17.60
CA GLY A 503 -37.51 51.59 16.19
C GLY A 503 -36.39 52.34 15.42
N PHE A 504 -35.93 51.73 14.31
CA PHE A 504 -35.18 52.26 13.15
C PHE A 504 -33.68 52.64 13.22
N GLY A 505 -32.89 52.01 12.31
CA GLY A 505 -31.61 52.54 11.80
C GLY A 505 -30.52 51.50 11.45
N GLN A 506 -30.62 50.82 10.31
CA GLN A 506 -29.56 50.01 9.64
C GLN A 506 -28.51 50.91 8.94
N PRO A 507 -27.38 50.41 8.34
CA PRO A 507 -26.77 49.05 8.36
C PRO A 507 -25.23 49.03 8.53
N TYR A 508 -24.64 47.88 8.87
CA TYR A 508 -23.49 47.28 8.15
C TYR A 508 -23.46 45.74 8.39
N PRO A 509 -23.06 44.92 7.40
CA PRO A 509 -23.61 43.59 7.17
C PRO A 509 -22.90 42.43 7.91
N GLN A 510 -23.71 41.52 8.44
CA GLN A 510 -23.34 40.17 8.87
C GLN A 510 -23.13 39.24 7.66
N ALA A 511 -22.12 38.36 7.75
CA ALA A 511 -22.07 37.13 6.98
C ALA A 511 -23.06 36.11 7.60
N PRO A 512 -23.90 35.41 6.80
CA PRO A 512 -25.05 34.66 7.33
C PRO A 512 -24.66 33.30 7.91
N ALA A 513 -25.23 33.03 9.08
CA ALA A 513 -25.51 31.68 9.57
C ALA A 513 -26.86 31.20 8.98
N TYR A 514 -26.90 29.96 8.52
CA TYR A 514 -28.12 29.16 8.38
C TYR A 514 -27.85 27.88 9.19
N GLY A 515 -28.60 27.45 10.21
CA GLY A 515 -30.04 27.51 10.41
C GLY A 515 -30.63 26.12 10.14
N PHE A 516 -30.45 25.16 11.07
CA PHE A 516 -31.05 23.82 10.97
C PHE A 516 -32.43 23.80 11.65
N THR A 517 -33.45 23.40 10.90
CA THR A 517 -34.70 22.83 11.44
C THR A 517 -34.90 21.41 10.88
N PRO A 518 -35.49 20.48 11.63
CA PRO A 518 -35.49 19.06 11.30
C PRO A 518 -36.78 18.62 10.59
N GLN A 519 -36.65 17.95 9.43
CA GLN A 519 -37.52 16.86 8.93
C GLN A 519 -37.21 16.61 7.44
N ASP A 520 -36.53 15.49 7.15
CA ASP A 520 -37.04 14.41 6.29
C ASP A 520 -35.92 13.43 5.91
N SER A 521 -36.24 12.17 6.12
CA SER A 521 -35.40 10.98 6.02
C SER A 521 -35.02 10.61 4.58
N ALA A 522 -33.72 10.70 4.25
CA ALA A 522 -33.05 9.90 3.21
C ALA A 522 -31.53 9.87 3.45
N MET A 523 -30.93 8.67 3.36
CA MET A 523 -29.52 8.40 3.65
C MET A 523 -28.55 9.17 2.72
N GLY A 524 -27.45 9.73 3.26
CA GLY A 524 -26.45 10.49 2.48
C GLY A 524 -25.02 10.37 3.01
N GLY A 525 -24.07 10.12 2.09
CA GLY A 525 -22.68 9.71 2.30
C GLY A 525 -21.70 10.75 2.88
N ASN A 526 -20.57 10.22 3.35
CA ASN A 526 -19.31 10.92 3.67
C ASN A 526 -18.90 11.87 2.52
N GLN A 527 -18.48 13.10 2.81
CA GLN A 527 -17.79 13.95 1.84
C GLN A 527 -16.28 13.91 2.10
N SER A 528 -15.52 13.44 1.12
CA SER A 528 -14.07 13.64 1.02
C SER A 528 -13.76 15.14 0.81
N ASN A 529 -12.64 15.65 1.36
CA ASN A 529 -12.14 17.03 1.13
C ASN A 529 -11.60 17.21 -0.31
N LEU A 530 -12.35 16.76 -1.31
CA LEU A 530 -12.10 17.07 -2.72
C LEU A 530 -12.65 18.48 -3.01
N PRO A 531 -12.04 19.22 -3.94
CA PRO A 531 -12.64 20.46 -4.45
C PRO A 531 -14.10 20.20 -4.88
N GLN A 532 -15.03 21.07 -4.47
CA GLN A 532 -16.44 20.89 -4.81
C GLN A 532 -16.62 20.84 -6.33
N LYS A 533 -17.42 19.87 -6.81
CA LYS A 533 -17.76 19.71 -8.22
C LYS A 533 -18.30 21.04 -8.78
N PRO A 534 -17.71 21.60 -9.84
CA PRO A 534 -18.28 22.76 -10.50
C PRO A 534 -19.71 22.46 -10.97
N LEU A 535 -20.65 23.40 -10.80
CA LEU A 535 -21.99 23.27 -11.37
C LEU A 535 -21.88 23.02 -12.88
N GLY A 536 -22.50 21.93 -13.36
CA GLY A 536 -22.44 21.53 -14.77
C GLY A 536 -21.20 20.71 -15.18
N PHE A 537 -20.39 20.18 -14.24
CA PHE A 537 -19.22 19.37 -14.59
C PHE A 537 -19.62 18.04 -15.27
N GLU A 538 -19.23 17.90 -16.53
CA GLU A 538 -19.64 16.83 -17.46
C GLU A 538 -18.71 15.61 -17.48
N TYR A 539 -17.81 15.45 -16.51
CA TYR A 539 -16.86 14.33 -16.47
C TYR A 539 -17.02 13.50 -15.20
N MET A 540 -16.78 12.19 -15.30
CA MET A 540 -16.84 11.22 -14.20
C MET A 540 -15.77 10.15 -14.40
N CYS A 541 -15.24 9.57 -13.34
CA CYS A 541 -14.43 8.35 -13.45
C CYS A 541 -14.87 7.25 -12.50
N ILE A 542 -14.62 6.00 -12.91
CA ILE A 542 -14.88 4.79 -12.13
C ILE A 542 -13.61 3.97 -12.10
N ALA A 543 -13.11 3.67 -10.92
CA ALA A 543 -11.93 2.83 -10.73
C ALA A 543 -12.33 1.45 -10.20
N ILE A 544 -11.71 0.41 -10.77
CA ILE A 544 -11.97 -0.99 -10.48
C ILE A 544 -10.74 -1.57 -9.78
N HIS A 545 -10.95 -2.06 -8.55
CA HIS A 545 -9.88 -2.58 -7.69
C HIS A 545 -9.89 -4.10 -7.60
N SER A 546 -8.71 -4.70 -7.44
CA SER A 546 -8.47 -6.15 -7.31
C SER A 546 -9.03 -6.82 -6.04
N GLU A 547 -9.64 -6.05 -5.12
CA GLU A 547 -10.20 -6.54 -3.84
C GLU A 547 -11.74 -6.44 -3.83
N ASP A 548 -12.39 -6.66 -4.98
CA ASP A 548 -13.85 -6.65 -5.09
C ASP A 548 -14.51 -5.28 -4.78
N LYS A 549 -13.80 -4.17 -5.08
CA LYS A 549 -14.29 -2.80 -4.85
C LYS A 549 -14.40 -2.04 -6.16
N LEU A 550 -15.55 -1.41 -6.37
CA LEU A 550 -15.77 -0.38 -7.37
C LEU A 550 -16.01 0.95 -6.67
N ARG A 551 -15.26 1.99 -7.03
CA ARG A 551 -15.53 3.36 -6.56
C ARG A 551 -15.80 4.29 -7.71
N ILE A 552 -16.84 5.09 -7.55
CA ILE A 552 -17.22 6.16 -8.47
C ILE A 552 -16.68 7.47 -7.89
N ILE A 553 -15.82 8.14 -8.65
CA ILE A 553 -15.27 9.44 -8.26
C ILE A 553 -16.02 10.50 -9.08
N LEU A 554 -16.74 11.37 -8.34
CA LEU A 554 -17.61 12.50 -8.78
C LEU A 554 -19.04 12.18 -9.29
N GLY A 555 -19.78 11.45 -8.45
CA GLY A 555 -21.26 11.33 -8.47
C GLY A 555 -21.90 11.12 -7.09
N GLY A 556 -21.20 11.49 -6.01
CA GLY A 556 -21.44 11.01 -4.64
C GLY A 556 -20.52 9.82 -4.33
N ASP A 557 -19.92 9.80 -3.14
CA ASP A 557 -19.06 8.70 -2.69
C ASP A 557 -19.93 7.45 -2.43
N TYR A 558 -20.22 6.70 -3.49
CA TYR A 558 -20.89 5.40 -3.42
C TYR A 558 -19.83 4.30 -3.59
N GLU A 559 -19.54 3.59 -2.50
CA GLU A 559 -18.77 2.34 -2.53
C GLU A 559 -19.75 1.21 -2.83
N ILE A 560 -19.53 0.49 -3.94
CA ILE A 560 -20.29 -0.71 -4.24
C ILE A 560 -19.32 -1.90 -4.26
N ARG A 561 -19.56 -2.87 -3.38
CA ARG A 561 -18.75 -4.10 -3.28
C ARG A 561 -19.28 -5.14 -4.26
N TYR A 562 -18.45 -5.56 -5.20
CA TYR A 562 -18.76 -6.62 -6.15
C TYR A 562 -17.50 -7.37 -6.56
N PRO A 563 -17.58 -8.68 -6.85
CA PRO A 563 -16.42 -9.51 -7.05
C PRO A 563 -15.64 -9.12 -8.32
N PHE A 564 -14.41 -8.66 -8.13
CA PHE A 564 -13.35 -8.41 -9.12
C PHE A 564 -12.02 -8.97 -8.54
N SER A 565 -12.01 -10.25 -8.18
CA SER A 565 -10.85 -10.91 -7.55
C SER A 565 -9.84 -11.43 -8.59
N TYR A 566 -8.55 -11.33 -8.26
CA TYR A 566 -7.43 -11.94 -9.03
C TYR A 566 -7.50 -13.48 -9.05
N VAL A 567 -8.08 -14.10 -8.01
CA VAL A 567 -8.19 -15.56 -7.84
C VAL A 567 -9.63 -15.95 -8.12
N SER A 568 -9.93 -16.11 -9.41
CA SER A 568 -11.30 -16.33 -9.87
C SER A 568 -11.39 -17.61 -10.68
N SER A 569 -12.39 -18.44 -10.36
CA SER A 569 -12.81 -19.57 -11.20
C SER A 569 -13.26 -19.07 -12.58
N SER A 570 -13.42 -19.98 -13.56
CA SER A 570 -13.97 -19.61 -14.87
C SER A 570 -15.35 -18.95 -14.78
N ASN A 571 -16.14 -19.29 -13.76
CA ASN A 571 -17.48 -18.74 -13.54
C ASN A 571 -17.43 -17.29 -13.05
N ASP A 572 -16.46 -16.97 -12.19
CA ASP A 572 -16.26 -15.61 -11.69
C ASP A 572 -15.81 -14.67 -12.82
N ALA A 573 -14.95 -15.15 -13.73
CA ALA A 573 -14.51 -14.36 -14.88
C ALA A 573 -15.67 -13.98 -15.82
N LYS A 574 -16.63 -14.90 -16.00
CA LYS A 574 -17.88 -14.62 -16.72
C LYS A 574 -18.71 -13.55 -15.99
N ALA A 575 -18.87 -13.69 -14.67
CA ALA A 575 -19.63 -12.74 -13.86
C ALA A 575 -19.02 -11.33 -13.89
N CYS A 576 -17.70 -11.20 -13.75
CA CYS A 576 -16.98 -9.93 -13.80
C CYS A 576 -17.19 -9.21 -15.14
N ARG A 577 -17.00 -9.93 -16.25
CA ARG A 577 -17.16 -9.35 -17.61
C ARG A 577 -18.59 -8.97 -17.92
N GLY A 578 -19.55 -9.82 -17.54
CA GLY A 578 -20.97 -9.50 -17.68
C GLY A 578 -21.41 -8.32 -16.81
N MET A 579 -20.79 -8.14 -15.64
CA MET A 579 -21.03 -6.97 -14.80
C MET A 579 -20.44 -5.70 -15.39
N ALA A 580 -19.17 -5.73 -15.83
CA ALA A 580 -18.51 -4.60 -16.46
C ALA A 580 -19.29 -4.12 -17.70
N GLU A 581 -19.74 -5.08 -18.52
CA GLU A 581 -20.63 -4.84 -19.66
C GLU A 581 -21.90 -4.08 -19.24
N ARG A 582 -22.66 -4.59 -18.27
CA ARG A 582 -23.90 -3.96 -17.81
C ARG A 582 -23.68 -2.54 -17.27
N ILE A 583 -22.56 -2.30 -16.57
CA ILE A 583 -22.21 -0.97 -16.06
C ILE A 583 -21.96 -0.02 -17.24
N LEU A 584 -21.09 -0.40 -18.18
CA LEU A 584 -20.79 0.42 -19.35
C LEU A 584 -22.02 0.68 -20.20
N HIS A 585 -22.84 -0.35 -20.45
CA HIS A 585 -24.08 -0.23 -21.22
C HIS A 585 -25.08 0.71 -20.55
N ARG A 586 -25.27 0.57 -19.23
CA ARG A 586 -26.18 1.44 -18.47
C ARG A 586 -25.71 2.89 -18.45
N LEU A 587 -24.43 3.12 -18.17
CA LEU A 587 -23.87 4.47 -18.18
C LEU A 587 -24.00 5.13 -19.55
N TYR A 588 -23.75 4.39 -20.61
CA TYR A 588 -23.90 4.89 -21.97
C TYR A 588 -25.35 5.23 -22.31
N ARG A 589 -26.31 4.38 -21.89
CA ARG A 589 -27.75 4.68 -21.97
C ARG A 589 -28.13 5.93 -21.17
N ASP A 590 -27.45 6.20 -20.06
CA ASP A 590 -27.70 7.39 -19.26
C ASP A 590 -26.90 8.61 -19.77
N GLY A 591 -26.26 8.52 -20.94
CA GLY A 591 -25.53 9.61 -21.58
C GLY A 591 -24.08 9.80 -21.13
N TRP A 592 -23.52 8.86 -20.39
CA TRP A 592 -22.10 8.85 -20.01
C TRP A 592 -21.31 7.98 -20.98
N LYS A 593 -20.55 8.62 -21.88
CA LYS A 593 -19.74 7.92 -22.88
C LYS A 593 -18.31 7.74 -22.38
N LEU A 594 -17.82 6.50 -22.40
CA LEU A 594 -16.43 6.17 -22.10
C LEU A 594 -15.50 6.97 -23.04
N GLN A 595 -14.55 7.69 -22.46
CA GLN A 595 -13.51 8.43 -23.16
C GLN A 595 -12.21 7.62 -23.21
N LEU A 596 -11.88 6.94 -22.10
CA LEU A 596 -10.62 6.22 -21.94
C LEU A 596 -10.75 5.17 -20.84
N SER A 597 -10.01 4.07 -20.98
CA SER A 597 -9.65 3.15 -19.89
C SER A 597 -8.14 3.21 -19.70
N SER A 598 -7.65 3.23 -18.47
CA SER A 598 -6.21 3.33 -18.18
C SER A 598 -5.82 2.61 -16.89
N ASN A 599 -4.65 1.99 -16.91
CA ASN A 599 -4.08 1.30 -15.73
C ASN A 599 -3.14 2.29 -15.01
N LEU A 600 -3.69 3.01 -14.02
CA LEU A 600 -3.03 4.16 -13.41
C LEU A 600 -2.09 3.82 -12.24
N THR A 601 -2.03 2.56 -11.80
CA THR A 601 -1.29 2.18 -10.58
C THR A 601 -0.45 0.93 -10.73
N ARG A 602 0.57 0.81 -9.87
CA ARG A 602 1.61 -0.22 -9.97
C ARG A 602 1.27 -1.57 -9.34
N THR A 603 0.25 -1.65 -8.48
CA THR A 603 0.00 -2.87 -7.69
C THR A 603 -1.45 -3.35 -7.67
N ASN A 604 -2.42 -2.48 -7.40
CA ASN A 604 -3.74 -2.96 -6.94
C ASN A 604 -4.96 -2.57 -7.81
N ASP A 605 -4.90 -1.47 -8.58
CA ASP A 605 -6.00 -1.13 -9.49
C ASP A 605 -5.88 -1.95 -10.77
N MET A 606 -6.99 -2.54 -11.20
CA MET A 606 -7.02 -3.30 -12.45
C MET A 606 -7.21 -2.34 -13.63
N THR A 607 -8.13 -1.38 -13.52
CA THR A 607 -8.33 -0.34 -14.54
C THR A 607 -9.16 0.84 -14.02
N THR A 608 -8.98 2.02 -14.61
CA THR A 608 -9.81 3.21 -14.36
C THR A 608 -10.47 3.69 -15.64
N TRP A 609 -11.79 3.85 -15.61
CA TRP A 609 -12.61 4.38 -16.69
C TRP A 609 -12.89 5.87 -16.52
N PHE A 610 -12.70 6.64 -17.58
CA PHE A 610 -13.04 8.06 -17.65
C PHE A 610 -14.23 8.25 -18.60
N PHE A 611 -15.25 8.97 -18.15
CA PHE A 611 -16.48 9.23 -18.89
C PHE A 611 -16.69 10.73 -19.09
N LYS A 612 -17.34 11.05 -20.20
CA LYS A 612 -17.87 12.39 -20.50
C LYS A 612 -19.37 12.30 -20.72
N LYS A 613 -20.12 13.23 -20.17
CA LYS A 613 -21.55 13.40 -20.44
C LYS A 613 -21.71 13.90 -21.87
N VAL A 614 -22.54 13.23 -22.65
CA VAL A 614 -22.82 13.59 -24.05
C VAL A 614 -24.32 13.57 -24.29
N SER A 615 -24.80 14.46 -25.17
CA SER A 615 -26.17 14.41 -25.66
C SER A 615 -26.29 13.22 -26.61
N VAL A 616 -27.00 12.17 -26.18
CA VAL A 616 -27.12 10.93 -26.96
C VAL A 616 -28.29 11.06 -27.95
N GLN A 617 -27.99 11.02 -29.24
CA GLN A 617 -29.02 11.04 -30.31
C GLN A 617 -29.69 9.67 -30.51
N THR A 618 -29.03 8.57 -30.16
CA THR A 618 -29.56 7.20 -30.23
C THR A 618 -29.01 6.37 -29.07
N PHE A 619 -29.88 5.89 -28.18
CA PHE A 619 -29.45 4.99 -27.10
C PHE A 619 -29.08 3.62 -27.69
N PRO A 620 -27.95 3.01 -27.28
CA PRO A 620 -27.62 1.65 -27.70
C PRO A 620 -28.71 0.70 -27.18
N SER A 621 -29.52 0.18 -28.09
CA SER A 621 -30.62 -0.75 -27.76
C SER A 621 -30.10 -2.15 -27.42
N LYS A 622 -28.93 -2.52 -27.97
CA LYS A 622 -28.28 -3.82 -27.74
C LYS A 622 -27.23 -3.72 -26.63
N PRO A 623 -27.08 -4.76 -25.78
CA PRO A 623 -25.94 -4.91 -24.87
C PRO A 623 -24.60 -4.84 -25.63
N LEU A 624 -23.51 -4.50 -24.93
CA LEU A 624 -22.18 -4.55 -25.54
C LEU A 624 -21.76 -6.01 -25.72
N LEU A 625 -21.13 -6.31 -26.86
CA LEU A 625 -20.47 -7.59 -27.09
C LEU A 625 -19.11 -7.55 -26.39
N VAL A 626 -18.80 -8.59 -25.61
CA VAL A 626 -17.54 -8.68 -24.86
C VAL A 626 -16.67 -9.79 -25.43
N VAL A 627 -15.40 -9.48 -25.74
CA VAL A 627 -14.37 -10.48 -26.09
C VAL A 627 -13.28 -10.45 -25.04
N GLY A 628 -13.22 -11.49 -24.21
CA GLY A 628 -12.28 -11.59 -23.10
C GLY A 628 -11.19 -12.63 -23.31
N LEU A 629 -9.92 -12.23 -23.15
CA LEU A 629 -8.77 -13.12 -23.16
C LEU A 629 -8.70 -13.87 -21.82
N SER A 630 -8.72 -15.20 -21.85
CA SER A 630 -8.91 -16.02 -20.65
C SER A 630 -7.89 -17.15 -20.58
N SER A 631 -7.39 -17.42 -19.38
CA SER A 631 -6.29 -18.38 -19.20
C SER A 631 -5.14 -18.04 -20.16
N TYR A 632 -4.36 -19.02 -20.61
CA TYR A 632 -3.29 -18.78 -21.59
C TYR A 632 -3.74 -18.95 -23.05
N ASP A 633 -4.94 -19.48 -23.28
CA ASP A 633 -5.32 -20.06 -24.57
C ASP A 633 -6.79 -19.91 -24.97
N SER A 634 -7.62 -19.22 -24.20
CA SER A 634 -9.07 -19.22 -24.42
C SER A 634 -9.63 -17.83 -24.69
N LEU A 635 -10.55 -17.71 -25.65
CA LEU A 635 -11.44 -16.56 -25.82
C LEU A 635 -12.76 -16.85 -25.11
N MET A 636 -13.26 -15.89 -24.35
CA MET A 636 -14.59 -15.94 -23.75
C MET A 636 -15.41 -14.78 -24.29
N ILE A 637 -16.50 -15.11 -24.97
CA ILE A 637 -17.33 -14.16 -25.68
C ILE A 637 -18.70 -14.12 -25.03
N VAL A 638 -19.13 -12.91 -24.64
CA VAL A 638 -20.40 -12.65 -23.95
C VAL A 638 -21.25 -11.73 -24.82
N ASN A 639 -22.56 -11.98 -24.86
CA ASN A 639 -23.54 -11.22 -25.65
C ASN A 639 -23.26 -11.20 -27.17
N ALA A 640 -22.55 -12.19 -27.72
CA ALA A 640 -22.41 -12.32 -29.16
C ALA A 640 -23.68 -12.93 -29.78
N PRO A 641 -24.30 -12.27 -30.77
CA PRO A 641 -25.34 -12.90 -31.59
C PRO A 641 -24.84 -14.19 -32.23
N MET A 642 -25.73 -15.18 -32.40
CA MET A 642 -25.36 -16.47 -33.00
C MET A 642 -24.77 -16.32 -34.41
N GLU A 643 -25.18 -15.31 -35.19
CA GLU A 643 -24.59 -15.05 -36.52
C GLU A 643 -23.09 -14.71 -36.47
N LEU A 644 -22.56 -14.24 -35.33
CA LEU A 644 -21.15 -13.92 -35.16
C LEU A 644 -20.30 -15.14 -34.76
N HIS A 645 -20.91 -16.26 -34.40
CA HIS A 645 -20.13 -17.44 -33.99
C HIS A 645 -19.28 -17.96 -35.16
N GLN A 646 -19.84 -18.00 -36.36
CA GLN A 646 -19.11 -18.41 -37.55
C GLN A 646 -17.98 -17.43 -37.90
N LEU A 647 -18.18 -16.13 -37.65
CA LEU A 647 -17.12 -15.12 -37.79
C LEU A 647 -15.90 -15.48 -36.94
N PHE A 648 -16.09 -15.74 -35.64
CA PHE A 648 -14.96 -16.04 -34.77
C PHE A 648 -14.22 -17.30 -35.22
N LYS A 649 -14.95 -18.32 -35.65
CA LYS A 649 -14.36 -19.55 -36.19
C LYS A 649 -13.50 -19.26 -37.42
N ASP A 650 -14.06 -18.57 -38.41
CA ASP A 650 -13.37 -18.18 -39.65
C ASP A 650 -12.11 -17.35 -39.38
N VAL A 651 -12.20 -16.37 -38.49
CA VAL A 651 -11.08 -15.49 -38.16
C VAL A 651 -9.96 -16.27 -37.49
N ILE A 652 -10.29 -17.14 -36.53
CA ILE A 652 -9.30 -17.96 -35.83
C ILE A 652 -8.62 -18.94 -36.78
N GLU A 653 -9.38 -19.66 -37.60
CA GLU A 653 -8.83 -20.64 -38.55
C GLU A 653 -7.90 -19.99 -39.60
N ARG A 654 -8.13 -18.71 -39.93
CA ARG A 654 -7.27 -17.97 -40.88
C ARG A 654 -6.03 -17.34 -40.26
N THR A 655 -6.06 -16.99 -38.97
CA THR A 655 -5.02 -16.14 -38.36
C THR A 655 -4.21 -16.83 -37.26
N TRP A 656 -4.73 -17.91 -36.68
CA TRP A 656 -4.05 -18.69 -35.66
C TRP A 656 -3.60 -20.04 -36.23
N PRO A 657 -2.30 -20.24 -36.52
CA PRO A 657 -1.81 -21.43 -37.24
C PRO A 657 -2.15 -22.75 -36.56
N ASN A 658 -2.20 -22.76 -35.22
CA ASN A 658 -2.49 -23.97 -34.45
C ASN A 658 -3.99 -24.30 -34.42
N GLY A 659 -4.86 -23.35 -34.80
CA GLY A 659 -6.31 -23.53 -34.87
C GLY A 659 -7.00 -23.73 -33.52
N ILE A 660 -8.26 -24.18 -33.59
CA ILE A 660 -9.15 -24.34 -32.43
C ILE A 660 -8.95 -25.72 -31.79
N GLN A 661 -8.86 -25.75 -30.45
CA GLN A 661 -8.83 -26.98 -29.66
C GLN A 661 -10.23 -27.41 -29.21
N LYS A 662 -11.02 -26.47 -28.68
CA LYS A 662 -12.36 -26.75 -28.16
C LYS A 662 -13.29 -25.57 -28.42
N TRP A 663 -14.54 -25.88 -28.75
CA TRP A 663 -15.61 -24.93 -28.95
C TRP A 663 -16.75 -25.26 -27.99
N ASN A 664 -17.11 -24.34 -27.09
CA ASN A 664 -18.14 -24.57 -26.09
C ASN A 664 -19.07 -23.37 -25.98
N TYR A 665 -20.36 -23.56 -26.26
CA TYR A 665 -21.38 -22.55 -26.06
C TYR A 665 -22.36 -23.03 -24.99
N LYS A 666 -22.41 -22.33 -23.86
CA LYS A 666 -23.31 -22.65 -22.75
C LYS A 666 -23.66 -21.38 -21.99
N ASP A 667 -24.91 -21.29 -21.52
CA ASP A 667 -25.41 -20.19 -20.68
C ASP A 667 -25.14 -18.80 -21.32
N ASP A 668 -25.39 -18.70 -22.63
CA ASP A 668 -25.16 -17.50 -23.46
C ASP A 668 -23.72 -16.96 -23.48
N VAL A 669 -22.75 -17.85 -23.26
CA VAL A 669 -21.33 -17.55 -23.37
C VAL A 669 -20.64 -18.54 -24.28
N LEU A 670 -19.91 -18.01 -25.26
CA LEU A 670 -19.07 -18.78 -26.16
C LEU A 670 -17.63 -18.79 -25.63
N VAL A 671 -17.14 -19.97 -25.25
CA VAL A 671 -15.75 -20.19 -24.86
C VAL A 671 -15.04 -20.98 -25.96
N ILE A 672 -14.02 -20.35 -26.56
CA ILE A 672 -13.21 -20.93 -27.64
C ILE A 672 -11.81 -21.17 -27.08
N LYS A 673 -11.41 -22.43 -26.92
CA LYS A 673 -10.05 -22.80 -26.53
C LYS A 673 -9.21 -23.00 -27.79
N LEU A 674 -8.10 -22.30 -27.89
CA LEU A 674 -7.13 -22.37 -28.98
C LEU A 674 -6.06 -23.41 -28.66
N LYS A 675 -5.47 -24.05 -29.68
CA LYS A 675 -4.28 -24.88 -29.47
C LYS A 675 -3.05 -23.98 -29.26
N GLY A 676 -2.19 -24.30 -28.29
CA GLY A 676 -1.03 -23.48 -27.94
C GLY A 676 -1.35 -22.39 -26.91
N TYR A 677 -0.50 -21.37 -26.80
CA TYR A 677 -0.59 -20.33 -25.75
C TYR A 677 -0.61 -18.90 -26.31
N PRO A 678 -1.64 -18.51 -27.09
CA PRO A 678 -1.73 -17.20 -27.75
C PRO A 678 -1.69 -16.00 -26.80
N TRP A 679 -2.08 -16.15 -25.53
CA TRP A 679 -2.05 -15.09 -24.51
C TRP A 679 -0.83 -15.18 -23.59
N ASN A 680 0.07 -16.13 -23.84
CA ASN A 680 1.41 -16.20 -23.28
C ASN A 680 2.44 -16.49 -24.40
N PRO A 681 2.40 -15.73 -25.51
CA PRO A 681 3.03 -16.16 -26.76
C PRO A 681 4.56 -16.02 -26.71
N ASP A 682 5.26 -16.86 -27.45
CA ASP A 682 6.70 -16.78 -27.71
C ASP A 682 6.98 -16.90 -29.20
N GLY A 683 8.10 -16.32 -29.66
CA GLY A 683 8.49 -16.42 -31.06
C GLY A 683 7.42 -15.89 -32.02
N GLU A 684 7.08 -16.65 -33.06
CA GLU A 684 6.14 -16.25 -34.10
C GLU A 684 4.69 -16.10 -33.60
N ASP A 685 4.31 -16.82 -32.55
CA ASP A 685 2.97 -16.75 -31.93
C ASP A 685 2.63 -15.33 -31.44
N THR A 686 3.65 -14.54 -31.11
CA THR A 686 3.48 -13.14 -30.68
C THR A 686 2.95 -12.25 -31.80
N VAL A 687 3.21 -12.59 -33.07
CA VAL A 687 2.68 -11.90 -34.24
C VAL A 687 1.30 -12.43 -34.57
N HIS A 688 1.12 -13.75 -34.59
CA HIS A 688 -0.16 -14.40 -34.94
C HIS A 688 -1.28 -14.05 -33.95
N SER A 689 -1.00 -14.02 -32.64
CA SER A 689 -1.97 -13.60 -31.61
C SER A 689 -2.47 -12.17 -31.79
N ARG A 690 -1.56 -11.24 -32.11
CA ARG A 690 -1.90 -9.83 -32.37
C ARG A 690 -2.65 -9.65 -33.69
N ALA A 691 -2.24 -10.38 -34.74
CA ALA A 691 -2.93 -10.40 -36.02
C ALA A 691 -4.36 -10.95 -35.88
N LEU A 692 -4.56 -11.99 -35.06
CA LEU A 692 -5.88 -12.52 -34.70
C LEU A 692 -6.78 -11.45 -34.08
N LEU A 693 -6.31 -10.75 -33.04
CA LEU A 693 -7.12 -9.70 -32.38
C LEU A 693 -7.40 -8.52 -33.32
N ASN A 694 -6.42 -8.12 -34.14
CA ASN A 694 -6.62 -7.10 -35.17
C ASN A 694 -7.73 -7.52 -36.14
N LYS A 695 -7.73 -8.78 -36.57
CA LYS A 695 -8.73 -9.30 -37.51
C LYS A 695 -10.11 -9.39 -36.88
N VAL A 696 -10.21 -9.78 -35.60
CA VAL A 696 -11.47 -9.74 -34.84
C VAL A 696 -12.04 -8.32 -34.80
N ILE A 697 -11.21 -7.31 -34.49
CA ILE A 697 -11.64 -5.91 -34.46
C ILE A 697 -12.14 -5.44 -35.84
N ALA A 698 -11.41 -5.77 -36.91
CA ALA A 698 -11.78 -5.39 -38.28
C ALA A 698 -13.11 -6.03 -38.72
N ASP A 699 -13.26 -7.34 -38.52
CA ASP A 699 -14.39 -8.07 -39.08
C ASP A 699 -15.67 -7.88 -38.25
N LEU A 700 -15.56 -7.58 -36.96
CA LEU A 700 -16.68 -7.09 -36.15
C LEU A 700 -17.16 -5.72 -36.63
N HIS A 701 -16.23 -4.80 -36.95
CA HIS A 701 -16.59 -3.49 -37.49
C HIS A 701 -17.39 -3.58 -38.80
N GLN A 702 -17.06 -4.52 -39.69
CA GLN A 702 -17.82 -4.79 -40.93
C GLN A 702 -19.26 -5.26 -40.67
N ARG A 703 -19.51 -5.81 -39.49
CA ARG A 703 -20.82 -6.28 -39.02
C ARG A 703 -21.46 -5.30 -38.05
N GLN A 704 -21.11 -4.02 -38.15
CA GLN A 704 -21.67 -2.94 -37.34
C GLN A 704 -21.33 -3.03 -35.84
N TRP A 705 -20.33 -3.84 -35.46
CA TRP A 705 -19.83 -3.93 -34.08
C TRP A 705 -18.51 -3.18 -33.95
N LYS A 706 -18.57 -1.96 -33.44
CA LYS A 706 -17.44 -1.06 -33.30
C LYS A 706 -16.79 -1.23 -31.93
N LEU A 707 -15.45 -1.22 -31.86
CA LEU A 707 -14.74 -1.23 -30.59
C LEU A 707 -15.12 0.01 -29.77
N TYR A 708 -15.77 -0.20 -28.64
CA TYR A 708 -16.18 0.83 -27.68
C TYR A 708 -15.07 1.18 -26.70
N GLY A 709 -14.31 0.17 -26.29
CA GLY A 709 -13.16 0.31 -25.38
C GLY A 709 -12.57 -1.05 -25.04
N ASN A 710 -11.46 -1.03 -24.32
CA ASN A 710 -10.88 -2.22 -23.71
C ASN A 710 -10.47 -1.89 -22.28
N SER A 711 -10.35 -2.91 -21.43
CA SER A 711 -9.86 -2.71 -20.07
C SER A 711 -9.29 -3.99 -19.49
N ASN A 712 -8.42 -3.83 -18.50
CA ASN A 712 -7.91 -4.94 -17.72
C ASN A 712 -8.84 -5.24 -16.53
N PHE A 713 -9.43 -6.45 -16.50
CA PHE A 713 -10.22 -6.96 -15.36
C PHE A 713 -9.66 -8.25 -14.76
N LYS A 714 -8.60 -8.81 -15.34
CA LYS A 714 -8.00 -10.08 -14.91
C LYS A 714 -6.67 -10.25 -15.63
N SER A 715 -5.56 -10.33 -14.90
CA SER A 715 -4.18 -10.50 -15.44
C SER A 715 -3.74 -9.35 -16.36
N GLU A 716 -2.53 -9.36 -16.93
CA GLU A 716 -2.07 -8.26 -17.80
C GLU A 716 -2.85 -8.12 -19.14
N ALA A 717 -3.66 -9.12 -19.53
CA ALA A 717 -4.36 -9.12 -20.82
C ALA A 717 -5.73 -8.40 -20.78
N ASN A 718 -6.03 -7.58 -21.80
CA ASN A 718 -7.25 -6.78 -21.85
C ASN A 718 -8.50 -7.59 -22.27
N THR A 719 -9.67 -7.12 -21.82
CA THR A 719 -10.99 -7.51 -22.33
C THR A 719 -11.54 -6.38 -23.20
N PHE A 720 -12.13 -6.73 -24.35
CA PHE A 720 -12.62 -5.79 -25.35
C PHE A 720 -14.15 -5.70 -25.32
N PHE A 721 -14.68 -4.48 -25.45
CA PHE A 721 -16.11 -4.19 -25.52
C PHE A 721 -16.47 -3.59 -26.88
N PHE A 722 -17.53 -4.08 -27.50
CA PHE A 722 -18.00 -3.63 -28.79
C PHE A 722 -19.43 -3.09 -28.71
N GLU A 723 -19.64 -1.86 -29.20
CA GLU A 723 -20.96 -1.26 -29.38
C GLU A 723 -21.52 -1.64 -30.75
N HIS A 724 -22.82 -1.94 -30.81
CA HIS A 724 -23.51 -2.10 -32.08
C HIS A 724 -23.93 -0.72 -32.61
N ASP A 725 -23.35 -0.29 -33.73
CA ASP A 725 -23.63 0.98 -34.39
C ASP A 725 -24.35 0.76 -35.72
N PRO A 726 -25.69 0.91 -35.76
CA PRO A 726 -26.47 0.68 -36.99
C PRO A 726 -26.17 1.71 -38.09
N ASN A 727 -25.50 2.82 -37.77
CA ASN A 727 -25.12 3.83 -38.76
C ASN A 727 -23.88 3.41 -39.57
N LEU A 728 -23.16 2.38 -39.12
CA LEU A 728 -22.10 1.80 -39.93
C LEU A 728 -22.73 1.08 -41.13
N PRO A 729 -22.28 1.35 -42.37
CA PRO A 729 -22.85 0.71 -43.55
C PRO A 729 -22.63 -0.81 -43.50
N PRO A 730 -23.70 -1.63 -43.47
CA PRO A 730 -23.57 -3.08 -43.34
C PRO A 730 -22.86 -3.68 -44.55
N GLY A 731 -21.86 -4.54 -44.30
CA GLY A 731 -21.15 -5.25 -45.36
C GLY A 731 -20.13 -4.42 -46.16
N GLN A 732 -19.91 -3.14 -45.85
CA GLN A 732 -18.78 -2.40 -46.41
C GLN A 732 -17.45 -2.88 -45.79
N PRO A 733 -16.37 -2.98 -46.59
CA PRO A 733 -15.07 -3.33 -46.06
C PRO A 733 -14.63 -2.32 -44.99
N SER A 734 -14.18 -2.83 -43.84
CA SER A 734 -13.61 -1.98 -42.79
C SER A 734 -12.44 -1.19 -43.36
N PRO A 735 -12.26 0.09 -42.98
CA PRO A 735 -11.05 0.81 -43.32
C PRO A 735 -9.82 -0.03 -42.95
N PRO A 736 -8.82 -0.16 -43.84
CA PRO A 736 -7.60 -0.91 -43.57
C PRO A 736 -7.00 -0.54 -42.22
N GLN A 737 -6.46 -1.54 -41.51
CA GLN A 737 -5.84 -1.33 -40.20
C GLN A 737 -4.60 -2.21 -40.03
N PHE A 738 -3.59 -1.65 -39.37
CA PHE A 738 -2.33 -2.31 -39.06
C PHE A 738 -1.95 -2.06 -37.60
N LEU A 739 -0.95 -2.80 -37.11
CA LEU A 739 -0.48 -2.71 -35.74
C LEU A 739 0.98 -2.28 -35.65
N ILE A 740 1.30 -1.55 -34.59
CA ILE A 740 2.67 -1.45 -34.07
C ILE A 740 2.70 -2.09 -32.69
N SER A 741 3.55 -3.09 -32.47
CA SER A 741 3.75 -3.70 -31.16
C SER A 741 5.16 -3.49 -30.63
N PHE A 742 5.27 -3.29 -29.33
CA PHE A 742 6.53 -3.21 -28.60
C PHE A 742 6.77 -4.56 -27.92
N ASN A 743 7.90 -5.19 -28.22
CA ASN A 743 8.17 -6.58 -27.85
C ASN A 743 9.54 -6.69 -27.19
N SER A 744 9.67 -7.59 -26.20
CA SER A 744 10.90 -7.75 -25.43
C SER A 744 11.41 -6.40 -24.90
N THR A 745 12.72 -6.16 -24.88
CA THR A 745 13.31 -4.92 -24.39
C THR A 745 13.52 -3.86 -25.48
N ASP A 746 13.60 -4.26 -26.76
CA ASP A 746 14.09 -3.39 -27.84
C ASP A 746 13.54 -3.66 -29.25
N LEU A 747 12.50 -4.50 -29.39
CA LEU A 747 11.93 -4.87 -30.70
C LEU A 747 10.62 -4.11 -30.97
N LEU A 748 10.54 -3.39 -32.09
CA LEU A 748 9.32 -2.78 -32.60
C LEU A 748 8.87 -3.56 -33.84
N ARG A 749 7.62 -4.04 -33.84
CA ARG A 749 7.07 -4.79 -34.98
C ARG A 749 5.92 -4.05 -35.62
N VAL A 750 5.94 -4.01 -36.94
CA VAL A 750 4.87 -3.49 -37.78
C VAL A 750 4.14 -4.67 -38.40
N ILE A 751 2.89 -4.89 -38.02
CA ILE A 751 2.10 -6.08 -38.39
C ILE A 751 0.93 -5.64 -39.28
N ASN A 752 0.72 -6.32 -40.40
CA ASN A 752 -0.33 -6.05 -41.40
C ASN A 752 -0.28 -4.65 -42.04
N ALA A 753 0.88 -4.01 -42.11
CA ALA A 753 1.03 -2.68 -42.72
C ALA A 753 1.37 -2.73 -44.21
N PRO A 754 0.87 -1.78 -45.02
CA PRO A 754 1.38 -1.52 -46.36
C PRO A 754 2.89 -1.21 -46.37
N GLN A 755 3.60 -1.65 -47.41
CA GLN A 755 5.06 -1.55 -47.51
C GLN A 755 5.59 -0.10 -47.40
N ASN A 756 4.84 0.87 -47.93
CA ASN A 756 5.22 2.28 -47.86
C ASN A 756 5.25 2.83 -46.42
N LEU A 757 4.44 2.27 -45.50
CA LEU A 757 4.45 2.68 -44.10
C LEU A 757 5.68 2.15 -43.35
N ILE A 758 6.25 1.03 -43.77
CA ILE A 758 7.51 0.52 -43.19
C ILE A 758 8.62 1.55 -43.39
N SER A 759 8.69 2.17 -44.56
CA SER A 759 9.64 3.26 -44.85
C SER A 759 9.39 4.49 -43.98
N ALA A 760 8.14 4.90 -43.80
CA ALA A 760 7.80 6.02 -42.92
C ALA A 760 8.19 5.75 -41.46
N VAL A 761 7.91 4.54 -40.94
CA VAL A 761 8.31 4.11 -39.59
C VAL A 761 9.84 4.10 -39.47
N ARG A 762 10.56 3.55 -40.44
CA ARG A 762 12.04 3.53 -40.47
C ARG A 762 12.62 4.94 -40.37
N SER A 763 12.17 5.85 -41.24
CA SER A 763 12.67 7.24 -41.25
C SER A 763 12.36 7.97 -39.95
N THR A 764 11.18 7.72 -39.36
CA THR A 764 10.79 8.32 -38.08
C THR A 764 11.65 7.80 -36.92
N ILE A 765 11.93 6.49 -36.88
CA ILE A 765 12.84 5.92 -35.88
C ILE A 765 14.23 6.54 -36.02
N GLN A 766 14.77 6.64 -37.24
CA GLN A 766 16.10 7.20 -37.48
C GLN A 766 16.22 8.67 -37.07
N SER A 767 15.15 9.46 -37.20
CA SER A 767 15.16 10.88 -36.83
C SER A 767 14.84 11.13 -35.35
N SER A 768 14.04 10.26 -34.72
CA SER A 768 13.46 10.51 -33.39
C SER A 768 14.05 9.65 -32.28
N TRP A 769 14.65 8.50 -32.61
CA TRP A 769 15.38 7.65 -31.67
C TRP A 769 16.88 7.89 -31.80
N LEU A 770 17.47 8.64 -30.86
CA LEU A 770 18.87 9.10 -30.93
C LEU A 770 19.89 7.97 -31.10
N ARG A 771 19.59 6.76 -30.60
CA ARG A 771 20.47 5.60 -30.72
C ARG A 771 20.33 4.88 -32.08
N GLY A 772 19.24 5.12 -32.79
CA GLY A 772 18.97 4.56 -34.12
C GLY A 772 18.63 3.05 -34.13
N ILE A 773 18.51 2.52 -35.35
CA ILE A 773 18.19 1.12 -35.62
C ILE A 773 19.46 0.28 -35.54
N GLN A 774 19.40 -0.87 -34.86
CA GLN A 774 20.46 -1.88 -34.83
C GLN A 774 20.35 -2.84 -36.01
N ARG A 775 19.14 -3.34 -36.28
CA ARG A 775 18.84 -4.27 -37.37
C ARG A 775 17.37 -4.17 -37.74
N GLU A 776 17.04 -4.52 -38.98
CA GLU A 776 15.67 -4.76 -39.42
C GLU A 776 15.55 -6.07 -40.20
N SER A 777 14.42 -6.74 -40.11
CA SER A 777 14.17 -8.00 -40.83
C SER A 777 12.67 -8.30 -40.95
N SER A 778 12.30 -9.08 -41.96
CA SER A 778 10.98 -9.74 -41.97
C SER A 778 10.93 -10.79 -40.87
N TYR A 779 9.80 -10.88 -40.15
CA TYR A 779 9.58 -11.83 -39.07
C TYR A 779 8.11 -12.25 -38.99
N ALA A 780 7.82 -13.53 -39.24
CA ALA A 780 6.46 -14.09 -39.17
C ALA A 780 5.37 -13.26 -39.90
N GLY A 781 5.69 -12.73 -41.08
CA GLY A 781 4.77 -11.87 -41.86
C GLY A 781 4.65 -10.42 -41.37
N SER A 782 5.45 -10.03 -40.38
CA SER A 782 5.62 -8.64 -39.92
C SER A 782 6.99 -8.08 -40.31
N TRP A 783 7.16 -6.76 -40.18
CA TRP A 783 8.48 -6.13 -40.27
C TRP A 783 8.98 -5.76 -38.88
N GLU A 784 10.14 -6.28 -38.48
CA GLU A 784 10.73 -6.08 -37.16
C GLU A 784 11.91 -5.10 -37.24
N PHE A 785 11.90 -4.09 -36.37
CA PHE A 785 13.01 -3.20 -36.10
C PHE A 785 13.59 -3.52 -34.71
N LYS A 786 14.86 -3.90 -34.66
CA LYS A 786 15.63 -3.96 -33.43
C LYS A 786 16.29 -2.61 -33.19
N LEU A 787 15.93 -1.94 -32.11
CA LEU A 787 16.44 -0.63 -31.75
C LEU A 787 17.73 -0.76 -30.92
N LYS A 788 18.66 0.17 -31.03
CA LYS A 788 19.81 0.22 -30.12
C LYS A 788 19.35 0.72 -28.75
N GLY A 789 19.75 0.05 -27.67
CA GLY A 789 19.33 0.36 -26.30
C GLY A 789 18.24 -0.58 -25.80
N THR A 790 17.45 -0.15 -24.81
CA THR A 790 16.34 -0.95 -24.27
C THR A 790 15.08 -0.08 -24.09
N PRO A 791 14.53 0.50 -25.18
CA PRO A 791 13.46 1.49 -25.11
C PRO A 791 12.20 1.01 -24.38
N TRP A 792 11.88 -0.28 -24.45
CA TRP A 792 10.67 -0.87 -23.84
C TRP A 792 10.93 -1.37 -22.41
N TRP A 793 12.18 -1.36 -21.98
CA TRP A 793 12.65 -1.73 -20.64
C TRP A 793 13.61 -0.65 -20.09
N ALA A 794 13.18 0.60 -20.17
CA ALA A 794 13.97 1.77 -19.81
C ALA A 794 13.52 2.37 -18.48
N ASP A 795 14.41 3.15 -17.87
CA ASP A 795 14.12 4.11 -16.80
C ASP A 795 14.77 5.46 -17.13
N GLY A 796 14.49 6.47 -16.30
CA GLY A 796 15.12 7.78 -16.43
C GLY A 796 14.79 8.50 -17.74
N GLU A 797 15.81 9.04 -18.41
CA GLU A 797 15.66 9.80 -19.66
C GLU A 797 15.36 8.91 -20.87
N GLU A 798 15.89 7.68 -20.92
CA GLU A 798 15.61 6.75 -22.04
C GLU A 798 14.10 6.42 -22.10
N ALA A 799 13.42 6.33 -20.95
CA ALA A 799 11.97 6.14 -20.87
C ALA A 799 11.15 7.36 -21.37
N VAL A 800 11.72 8.58 -21.31
CA VAL A 800 11.12 9.79 -21.91
C VAL A 800 11.29 9.74 -23.43
N GLU A 801 12.47 9.39 -23.92
CA GLU A 801 12.76 9.26 -25.34
C GLU A 801 11.92 8.16 -26.01
N SER A 802 11.62 7.06 -25.31
CA SER A 802 10.72 6.01 -25.82
C SER A 802 9.31 6.54 -26.09
N ARG A 803 8.75 7.31 -25.14
CA ARG A 803 7.42 7.93 -25.31
C ARG A 803 7.42 9.01 -26.38
N TYR A 804 8.51 9.78 -26.48
CA TYR A 804 8.72 10.74 -27.55
C TYR A 804 8.75 10.07 -28.93
N LEU A 805 9.42 8.92 -29.07
CA LEU A 805 9.40 8.14 -30.31
C LEU A 805 7.97 7.72 -30.69
N ILE A 806 7.15 7.29 -29.73
CA ILE A 806 5.74 6.92 -30.02
C ILE A 806 4.94 8.13 -30.51
N LEU A 807 5.12 9.30 -29.88
CA LEU A 807 4.48 10.55 -30.32
C LEU A 807 4.84 10.88 -31.77
N LYS A 808 6.13 10.77 -32.13
CA LYS A 808 6.58 11.02 -33.51
C LYS A 808 6.12 9.97 -34.52
N LEU A 809 6.01 8.71 -34.12
CA LEU A 809 5.39 7.68 -34.95
C LEU A 809 3.92 7.99 -35.23
N MET A 810 3.15 8.42 -34.24
CA MET A 810 1.74 8.80 -34.44
C MET A 810 1.60 10.03 -35.34
N GLU A 811 2.40 11.07 -35.13
CA GLU A 811 2.42 12.28 -35.97
C GLU A 811 2.77 11.92 -37.43
N ALA A 812 3.83 11.13 -37.65
CA ALA A 812 4.24 10.70 -38.98
C ALA A 812 3.16 9.88 -39.67
N LEU A 813 2.62 8.86 -39.00
CA LEU A 813 1.59 7.97 -39.57
C LEU A 813 0.29 8.73 -39.86
N GLN A 814 -0.08 9.69 -39.02
CA GLN A 814 -1.24 10.56 -39.26
C GLN A 814 -1.06 11.40 -40.52
N ALA A 815 0.15 11.92 -40.78
CA ALA A 815 0.45 12.63 -42.03
C ALA A 815 0.35 11.73 -43.28
N TYR A 816 0.49 10.41 -43.12
CA TYR A 816 0.23 9.41 -44.18
C TYR A 816 -1.22 8.91 -44.22
N GLY A 817 -2.14 9.50 -43.43
CA GLY A 817 -3.55 9.11 -43.38
C GLY A 817 -3.85 7.95 -42.44
N TRP A 818 -3.03 7.69 -41.44
CA TRP A 818 -3.25 6.60 -40.48
C TRP A 818 -3.40 7.15 -39.06
N ASN A 819 -4.60 7.02 -38.51
CA ASN A 819 -4.89 7.49 -37.15
C ASN A 819 -4.84 6.34 -36.15
N PRO A 820 -4.22 6.55 -34.97
CA PRO A 820 -4.33 5.61 -33.87
C PRO A 820 -5.77 5.56 -33.36
N VAL A 821 -6.29 4.36 -33.10
CA VAL A 821 -7.70 4.15 -32.67
C VAL A 821 -7.85 3.33 -31.39
N ALA A 822 -6.81 2.59 -31.00
CA ALA A 822 -6.78 1.84 -29.74
C ALA A 822 -5.34 1.47 -29.39
N ALA A 823 -5.12 1.20 -28.11
CA ALA A 823 -3.98 0.44 -27.63
C ALA A 823 -4.51 -0.70 -26.76
N PHE A 824 -3.85 -1.86 -26.78
CA PHE A 824 -4.23 -2.99 -25.93
C PHE A 824 -3.04 -3.87 -25.56
N ASP A 825 -3.18 -4.56 -24.44
CA ASP A 825 -2.29 -5.61 -23.98
C ASP A 825 -2.94 -6.97 -24.25
N SER A 826 -2.29 -7.79 -25.07
CA SER A 826 -2.81 -9.11 -25.48
C SER A 826 -2.16 -10.28 -24.76
N SER A 827 -1.15 -10.01 -23.94
CA SER A 827 -0.29 -11.00 -23.30
C SER A 827 -0.42 -10.91 -21.79
N ILE A 828 -0.35 -12.05 -21.13
CA ILE A 828 -0.33 -12.16 -19.67
C ILE A 828 1.10 -11.96 -19.14
N LYS A 829 2.11 -11.93 -20.02
CA LYS A 829 3.50 -11.63 -19.65
C LYS A 829 3.64 -10.15 -19.35
N GLY A 830 3.97 -9.78 -18.12
CA GLY A 830 4.25 -8.38 -17.75
C GLY A 830 5.47 -7.76 -18.46
N SER A 831 6.31 -8.58 -19.10
CA SER A 831 7.40 -8.12 -19.96
C SER A 831 6.93 -7.62 -21.34
N ASP A 832 5.77 -8.09 -21.81
CA ASP A 832 5.18 -7.57 -23.04
C ASP A 832 4.58 -6.18 -22.79
N LYS A 833 4.48 -5.40 -23.85
CA LYS A 833 4.07 -4.00 -23.83
C LYS A 833 2.90 -3.83 -24.79
N SER A 834 2.26 -2.66 -24.77
CA SER A 834 1.05 -2.44 -25.54
C SER A 834 1.24 -2.54 -27.05
N THR A 835 0.15 -2.90 -27.72
CA THR A 835 0.04 -2.92 -29.17
C THR A 835 -0.89 -1.79 -29.62
N LEU A 836 -0.40 -0.92 -30.50
CA LEU A 836 -1.14 0.20 -31.06
C LEU A 836 -1.86 -0.22 -32.34
N VAL A 837 -3.13 0.14 -32.47
CA VAL A 837 -3.95 -0.08 -33.67
C VAL A 837 -4.04 1.22 -34.45
N PHE A 838 -3.64 1.18 -35.71
CA PHE A 838 -3.78 2.29 -36.64
C PHE A 838 -4.82 1.94 -37.71
N ARG A 839 -5.73 2.87 -37.97
CA ARG A 839 -6.77 2.74 -38.99
C ARG A 839 -6.61 3.81 -40.06
N GLN A 840 -6.82 3.42 -41.31
CA GLN A 840 -6.79 4.35 -42.43
C GLN A 840 -7.88 5.42 -42.30
N SER A 841 -7.51 6.64 -42.66
CA SER A 841 -8.28 7.86 -42.50
C SER A 841 -7.73 8.96 -43.42
N GLN A 842 -8.30 10.15 -43.36
CA GLN A 842 -7.74 11.30 -44.07
C GLN A 842 -6.41 11.74 -43.46
N PRO A 843 -5.38 12.03 -44.27
CA PRO A 843 -4.12 12.66 -43.82
C PRO A 843 -4.38 13.92 -43.00
N ARG A 844 -3.72 14.02 -41.84
CA ARG A 844 -3.82 15.16 -40.93
C ARG A 844 -2.44 15.49 -40.34
N GLN A 845 -2.27 16.72 -39.87
CA GLN A 845 -1.08 17.18 -39.15
C GLN A 845 -1.51 17.78 -37.81
N SER A 846 -1.99 16.92 -36.92
CA SER A 846 -2.34 17.29 -35.55
C SER A 846 -1.19 16.94 -34.61
N PRO A 847 -0.79 17.84 -33.69
CA PRO A 847 0.20 17.54 -32.68
C PRO A 847 -0.30 16.47 -31.70
N PHE A 848 0.64 15.70 -31.15
CA PHE A 848 0.38 14.75 -30.07
C PHE A 848 1.22 15.10 -28.85
N PHE A 849 0.68 14.92 -27.64
CA PHE A 849 1.49 14.91 -26.41
C PHE A 849 1.03 13.76 -25.51
N CYS A 850 1.82 13.42 -24.49
CA CYS A 850 1.35 12.48 -23.48
C CYS A 850 1.61 12.93 -22.05
N ILE A 851 0.76 12.43 -21.17
CA ILE A 851 0.92 12.45 -19.73
C ILE A 851 1.40 11.06 -19.33
N SER A 852 2.60 10.95 -18.76
CA SER A 852 3.11 9.68 -18.22
C SER A 852 3.14 9.70 -16.70
N LEU A 853 2.79 8.57 -16.09
CA LEU A 853 2.82 8.38 -14.64
C LEU A 853 3.98 7.45 -14.31
N ASN A 854 4.91 7.93 -13.49
CA ASN A 854 6.20 7.30 -13.26
C ASN A 854 6.50 7.18 -11.77
N GLU A 855 7.28 6.15 -11.41
CA GLU A 855 7.54 5.78 -10.02
C GLU A 855 6.23 5.70 -9.22
N SER A 856 6.25 5.99 -7.92
CA SER A 856 5.02 6.02 -7.12
C SER A 856 4.30 7.38 -7.16
N ASP A 857 4.94 8.42 -7.68
CA ASP A 857 4.56 9.82 -7.39
C ASP A 857 5.06 10.87 -8.38
N LYS A 858 5.46 10.48 -9.60
CA LYS A 858 5.85 11.43 -10.65
C LYS A 858 4.84 11.45 -11.77
N LEU A 859 4.57 12.63 -12.31
CA LEU A 859 3.80 12.84 -13.53
C LEU A 859 4.68 13.64 -14.49
N ARG A 860 4.74 13.25 -15.77
CA ARG A 860 5.49 13.99 -16.79
C ARG A 860 4.60 14.39 -17.95
N LEU A 861 4.83 15.60 -18.45
CA LEU A 861 4.28 16.11 -19.70
C LEU A 861 5.37 15.98 -20.78
N ILE A 862 5.09 15.27 -21.87
CA ILE A 862 6.06 14.97 -22.94
C ILE A 862 5.49 15.45 -24.29
N ASN A 863 6.30 16.21 -25.04
CA ASN A 863 5.92 16.87 -26.32
C ASN A 863 4.69 17.79 -26.20
N THR A 864 4.47 18.39 -25.03
CA THR A 864 3.31 19.25 -24.77
C THR A 864 3.56 20.67 -25.29
N PRO A 865 2.64 21.25 -26.09
CA PRO A 865 2.72 22.66 -26.49
C PRO A 865 2.76 23.60 -25.28
N GLU A 866 3.32 24.80 -25.43
CA GLU A 866 3.58 25.71 -24.30
C GLU A 866 2.30 26.17 -23.60
N ASP A 867 1.26 26.51 -24.36
CA ASP A 867 -0.05 26.91 -23.85
C ASP A 867 -0.75 25.77 -23.09
N VAL A 868 -0.63 24.55 -23.61
CA VAL A 868 -1.16 23.34 -22.97
C VAL A 868 -0.36 22.96 -21.73
N THR A 869 0.95 23.17 -21.75
CA THR A 869 1.84 22.95 -20.60
C THR A 869 1.41 23.84 -19.44
N LYS A 870 1.15 25.12 -19.72
CA LYS A 870 0.66 26.06 -18.71
C LYS A 870 -0.71 25.66 -18.16
N LEU A 871 -1.64 25.26 -19.03
CA LEU A 871 -2.96 24.75 -18.61
C LEU A 871 -2.83 23.54 -17.69
N CYS A 872 -2.06 22.53 -18.08
CA CYS A 872 -1.84 21.33 -17.29
C CYS A 872 -1.21 21.67 -15.94
N GLN A 873 -0.21 22.57 -15.92
CA GLN A 873 0.42 23.02 -14.69
C GLN A 873 -0.57 23.68 -13.73
N ASP A 874 -1.43 24.58 -14.22
CA ASP A 874 -2.43 25.28 -13.39
C ASP A 874 -3.48 24.30 -12.83
N VAL A 875 -3.88 23.30 -13.61
CA VAL A 875 -4.81 22.25 -13.15
C VAL A 875 -4.12 21.33 -12.13
N ILE A 876 -2.90 20.87 -12.39
CA ILE A 876 -2.15 20.01 -11.44
C ILE A 876 -1.96 20.74 -10.11
N GLN A 877 -1.59 22.02 -10.15
CA GLN A 877 -1.40 22.85 -8.95
C GLN A 877 -2.70 23.08 -8.16
N SER A 878 -3.82 23.29 -8.85
CA SER A 878 -5.10 23.55 -8.17
C SER A 878 -5.81 22.29 -7.67
N GLN A 879 -5.67 21.17 -8.38
CA GLN A 879 -6.44 19.94 -8.11
C GLN A 879 -5.67 18.93 -7.27
N TYR A 880 -4.34 18.93 -7.29
CA TYR A 880 -3.53 18.06 -6.44
C TYR A 880 -3.23 18.70 -5.09
N VAL A 881 -4.25 18.78 -4.23
CA VAL A 881 -4.23 19.53 -2.96
C VAL A 881 -3.23 19.00 -1.93
N LEU A 882 -2.71 17.78 -2.12
CA LEU A 882 -1.65 17.22 -1.27
C LEU A 882 -0.30 17.94 -1.46
N GLY A 883 -0.11 18.64 -2.58
CA GLY A 883 1.05 19.47 -2.84
C GLY A 883 2.04 18.88 -3.85
N ILE A 884 2.83 19.76 -4.45
CA ILE A 884 3.79 19.45 -5.51
C ILE A 884 5.17 19.93 -5.06
N PRO A 885 5.96 19.09 -4.38
CA PRO A 885 7.26 19.49 -3.83
C PRO A 885 8.28 19.95 -4.88
N ARG A 886 8.15 19.51 -6.14
CA ARG A 886 9.10 19.89 -7.20
C ARG A 886 8.46 19.84 -8.57
N VAL A 887 8.76 20.84 -9.38
CA VAL A 887 8.56 20.85 -10.83
C VAL A 887 9.92 21.11 -11.49
N GLN A 888 10.31 20.31 -12.47
CA GLN A 888 11.60 20.47 -13.15
C GLN A 888 11.54 20.00 -14.60
N THR A 889 12.37 20.57 -15.46
CA THR A 889 12.69 19.97 -16.76
C THR A 889 13.50 18.70 -16.54
N TYR A 890 13.10 17.61 -17.19
CA TYR A 890 13.77 16.31 -17.12
C TYR A 890 13.81 15.66 -18.51
N GLY A 891 14.98 15.64 -19.14
CA GLY A 891 15.09 15.32 -20.56
C GLY A 891 14.16 16.21 -21.41
N ARG A 892 13.41 15.60 -22.34
CA ARG A 892 12.38 16.26 -23.17
C ARG A 892 11.01 16.36 -22.50
N SER A 893 10.95 16.44 -21.17
CA SER A 893 9.70 16.48 -20.41
C SER A 893 9.69 17.52 -19.30
N LEU A 894 8.48 17.95 -18.90
CA LEU A 894 8.25 18.66 -17.66
C LEU A 894 7.78 17.65 -16.60
N GLU A 895 8.58 17.43 -15.56
CA GLU A 895 8.29 16.47 -14.48
C GLU A 895 7.72 17.19 -13.25
N PHE A 896 6.58 16.72 -12.79
CA PHE A 896 5.96 17.03 -11.51
C PHE A 896 6.25 15.89 -10.54
N LYS A 897 6.90 16.22 -9.42
CA LYS A 897 6.98 15.34 -8.25
C LYS A 897 5.80 15.68 -7.37
N LEU A 898 4.88 14.74 -7.21
CA LEU A 898 3.69 14.86 -6.38
C LEU A 898 4.04 14.47 -4.94
N LEU A 899 3.41 15.11 -3.95
CA LEU A 899 3.56 14.67 -2.57
C LEU A 899 2.85 13.32 -2.40
N CYS A 900 3.46 12.43 -1.63
CA CYS A 900 2.93 11.10 -1.32
C CYS A 900 2.99 10.11 -2.49
N ASN A 901 2.06 9.16 -2.65
CA ASN A 901 2.20 8.05 -3.60
C ASN A 901 0.93 7.75 -4.42
N PRO A 902 0.46 8.69 -5.27
CA PRO A 902 -0.79 8.55 -6.03
C PRO A 902 -0.82 7.34 -6.98
N TRP A 903 0.33 6.84 -7.44
CA TRP A 903 0.41 5.77 -8.44
C TRP A 903 0.75 4.41 -7.83
N ASN A 904 0.92 4.31 -6.50
CA ASN A 904 1.45 3.09 -5.88
C ASN A 904 0.40 1.99 -5.70
N SER A 905 -0.71 2.25 -5.02
CA SER A 905 -1.59 1.20 -4.47
C SER A 905 -3.08 1.44 -4.69
N GLY A 906 -3.45 2.01 -5.84
CA GLY A 906 -4.84 2.16 -6.22
C GLY A 906 -5.64 3.23 -5.47
N ILE A 907 -6.96 3.18 -5.62
CA ILE A 907 -7.96 4.06 -4.95
C ILE A 907 -8.22 3.74 -3.47
N ASP A 908 -7.57 2.71 -2.91
CA ASP A 908 -7.73 2.34 -1.51
C ASP A 908 -7.04 3.29 -0.52
N GLY A 909 -6.14 4.14 -1.03
CA GLY A 909 -5.57 5.27 -0.31
C GLY A 909 -6.12 6.62 -0.79
N HIS A 910 -6.14 7.60 0.12
CA HIS A 910 -6.49 9.00 -0.20
C HIS A 910 -5.70 9.53 -1.41
N ASP A 911 -4.43 9.16 -1.52
CA ASP A 911 -3.49 9.63 -2.54
C ASP A 911 -3.94 9.25 -3.97
N GLY A 912 -4.43 8.03 -4.16
CA GLY A 912 -4.91 7.56 -5.46
C GLY A 912 -6.19 8.30 -5.89
N ILE A 913 -7.07 8.62 -4.94
CA ILE A 913 -8.26 9.43 -5.20
C ILE A 913 -7.85 10.84 -5.67
N HIS A 914 -6.87 11.47 -5.01
CA HIS A 914 -6.36 12.79 -5.43
C HIS A 914 -5.69 12.75 -6.80
N GLY A 915 -4.90 11.72 -7.08
CA GLY A 915 -4.27 11.52 -8.39
C GLY A 915 -5.29 11.34 -9.51
N THR A 916 -6.28 10.47 -9.30
CA THR A 916 -7.35 10.19 -10.27
C THR A 916 -8.28 11.39 -10.45
N ASN A 917 -8.62 12.10 -9.38
CA ASN A 917 -9.40 13.34 -9.45
C ASN A 917 -8.65 14.41 -10.27
N MET A 918 -7.37 14.62 -9.98
CA MET A 918 -6.53 15.54 -10.75
C MET A 918 -6.49 15.16 -12.25
N LEU A 919 -6.36 13.87 -12.58
CA LEU A 919 -6.39 13.41 -13.97
C LEU A 919 -7.76 13.64 -14.64
N LEU A 920 -8.87 13.45 -13.91
CA LEU A 920 -10.20 13.76 -14.42
C LEU A 920 -10.34 15.25 -14.77
N HIS A 921 -9.87 16.12 -13.89
CA HIS A 921 -9.85 17.57 -14.14
C HIS A 921 -8.91 17.97 -15.27
N LEU A 922 -7.76 17.30 -15.42
CA LEU A 922 -6.86 17.49 -16.57
C LEU A 922 -7.57 17.13 -17.87
N ILE A 923 -8.22 15.96 -17.95
CA ILE A 923 -8.97 15.53 -19.14
C ILE A 923 -10.10 16.52 -19.44
N SER A 924 -10.79 17.02 -18.42
CA SER A 924 -11.84 18.04 -18.59
C SER A 924 -11.29 19.36 -19.14
N ALA A 925 -10.21 19.87 -18.54
CA ALA A 925 -9.57 21.12 -18.97
C ALA A 925 -9.00 21.02 -20.39
N LEU A 926 -8.35 19.90 -20.72
CA LEU A 926 -7.85 19.61 -22.06
C LEU A 926 -9.00 19.54 -23.09
N GLY A 927 -10.09 18.87 -22.74
CA GLY A 927 -11.29 18.79 -23.58
C GLY A 927 -11.89 20.16 -23.90
N SER A 928 -11.82 21.12 -22.96
CA SER A 928 -12.27 22.51 -23.20
C SER A 928 -11.40 23.29 -24.19
N ARG A 929 -10.20 22.78 -24.50
CA ARG A 929 -9.24 23.35 -25.46
C ARG A 929 -9.07 22.46 -26.70
N SER A 930 -10.07 21.64 -27.01
CA SER A 930 -10.06 20.73 -28.17
C SER A 930 -8.94 19.69 -28.14
N TRP A 931 -8.43 19.33 -26.96
CA TRP A 931 -7.51 18.21 -26.80
C TRP A 931 -8.29 16.97 -26.35
N ALA A 932 -8.24 15.91 -27.16
CA ALA A 932 -8.94 14.66 -26.90
C ALA A 932 -7.96 13.56 -26.49
N PRO A 933 -8.28 12.74 -25.46
CA PRO A 933 -7.53 11.53 -25.18
C PRO A 933 -7.72 10.54 -26.35
N VAL A 934 -6.64 9.91 -26.78
CA VAL A 934 -6.62 9.02 -27.95
C VAL A 934 -6.41 7.57 -27.54
N LEU A 935 -5.45 7.31 -26.65
CA LEU A 935 -5.16 5.97 -26.14
C LEU A 935 -4.42 6.03 -24.79
N SER A 936 -4.51 4.92 -24.06
CA SER A 936 -3.71 4.61 -22.87
C SER A 936 -2.82 3.41 -23.22
N ALA A 937 -1.52 3.50 -22.98
CA ALA A 937 -0.61 2.41 -23.34
C ALA A 937 0.54 2.23 -22.33
N ASP A 938 0.86 0.96 -22.04
CA ASP A 938 2.12 0.54 -21.43
C ASP A 938 3.23 0.57 -22.50
N VAL A 939 4.08 1.59 -22.41
CA VAL A 939 5.14 1.87 -23.39
C VAL A 939 6.47 1.27 -22.96
N CYS A 940 6.85 1.48 -21.70
CA CYS A 940 8.08 0.95 -21.14
C CYS A 940 7.90 0.75 -19.64
N ALA A 941 8.51 -0.32 -19.11
CA ALA A 941 8.59 -0.51 -17.67
C ALA A 941 9.76 -1.40 -17.30
N LYS A 942 10.69 -0.88 -16.48
CA LYS A 942 11.57 -1.74 -15.67
C LYS A 942 10.80 -2.24 -14.47
N TYR A 943 10.99 -3.50 -14.11
CA TYR A 943 10.37 -4.06 -12.92
C TYR A 943 11.30 -3.97 -11.72
N VAL A 944 10.75 -3.51 -10.59
CA VAL A 944 11.41 -3.62 -9.30
C VAL A 944 11.09 -5.00 -8.74
N HIS A 945 12.06 -5.89 -8.78
CA HIS A 945 11.94 -7.20 -8.17
C HIS A 945 12.01 -7.09 -6.65
N GLN A 946 10.92 -7.48 -6.00
CA GLN A 946 10.89 -7.59 -4.55
C GLN A 946 11.44 -8.93 -4.14
N LYS A 947 12.08 -8.98 -2.96
CA LYS A 947 12.70 -10.20 -2.47
C LYS A 947 11.68 -11.29 -2.11
N ASP A 948 10.49 -10.88 -1.68
CA ASP A 948 9.43 -11.72 -1.15
C ASP A 948 8.02 -11.21 -1.58
N GLY A 949 7.85 -10.86 -2.87
CA GLY A 949 6.57 -10.40 -3.42
C GLY A 949 6.61 -10.22 -4.95
N PRO A 950 5.45 -10.05 -5.63
CA PRO A 950 5.44 -9.79 -7.06
C PRO A 950 6.22 -8.50 -7.36
N GLY A 951 7.02 -8.54 -8.44
CA GLY A 951 7.65 -7.33 -8.94
C GLY A 951 6.59 -6.34 -9.41
N PHE A 952 6.86 -5.05 -9.30
CA PHE A 952 5.99 -4.01 -9.83
C PHE A 952 6.72 -3.19 -10.89
N PRO A 953 6.01 -2.67 -11.90
CA PRO A 953 6.62 -1.81 -12.90
C PRO A 953 6.98 -0.45 -12.27
N ILE A 954 8.10 0.15 -12.71
CA ILE A 954 8.51 1.49 -12.26
C ILE A 954 7.49 2.54 -12.72
N ASP A 955 6.95 2.40 -13.92
CA ASP A 955 5.97 3.27 -14.55
C ASP A 955 4.78 2.47 -15.05
N VAL A 956 3.63 3.14 -15.17
CA VAL A 956 2.36 2.55 -15.59
C VAL A 956 1.95 3.16 -16.93
N ASP A 957 0.69 2.97 -17.32
CA ASP A 957 0.16 3.51 -18.58
C ASP A 957 0.45 5.00 -18.77
N SER A 958 0.71 5.37 -20.02
CA SER A 958 0.76 6.78 -20.46
C SER A 958 -0.47 7.11 -21.28
N ILE A 959 -1.04 8.29 -21.01
CA ILE A 959 -2.24 8.78 -21.69
C ILE A 959 -1.82 9.74 -22.78
N PHE A 960 -2.19 9.43 -24.02
CA PHE A 960 -1.83 10.20 -25.20
C PHE A 960 -3.01 11.07 -25.65
N PHE A 961 -2.71 12.30 -26.02
CA PHE A 961 -3.68 13.31 -26.46
C PHE A 961 -3.33 13.82 -27.85
N THR A 962 -4.36 14.16 -28.62
CA THR A 962 -4.22 14.87 -29.89
C THR A 962 -5.13 16.09 -29.92
N TYR A 963 -4.77 17.09 -30.69
CA TYR A 963 -5.64 18.22 -30.95
C TYR A 963 -6.72 17.81 -31.97
N ASP A 964 -7.99 17.86 -31.57
CA ASP A 964 -9.14 17.57 -32.41
C ASP A 964 -10.17 18.71 -32.33
N PRO A 965 -10.13 19.67 -33.27
CA PRO A 965 -11.05 20.81 -33.26
C PRO A 965 -12.51 20.40 -33.51
N LEU A 966 -12.77 19.17 -33.99
CA LEU A 966 -14.11 18.65 -34.23
C LEU A 966 -14.68 17.93 -32.99
N ALA A 967 -13.90 17.75 -31.93
CA ALA A 967 -14.33 17.05 -30.71
C ALA A 967 -15.23 17.88 -29.77
N VAL A 968 -15.41 19.18 -30.03
CA VAL A 968 -16.28 20.07 -29.25
C VAL A 968 -17.67 20.15 -29.88
N THR A 969 -18.67 19.54 -29.24
CA THR A 969 -20.09 19.84 -29.51
C THR A 969 -20.54 20.94 -28.55
N GLY A 970 -20.24 22.18 -28.92
CA GLY A 970 -20.62 23.42 -28.22
C GLY A 970 -20.38 24.62 -29.13
N PRO A 971 -20.97 25.80 -28.86
CA PRO A 971 -20.76 26.97 -29.72
C PRO A 971 -19.25 27.29 -29.80
N PRO A 972 -18.73 27.66 -30.97
CA PRO A 972 -17.31 27.94 -31.12
C PRO A 972 -16.88 29.04 -30.14
N PRO A 973 -15.71 28.90 -29.49
CA PRO A 973 -15.12 30.03 -28.78
C PRO A 973 -14.87 31.16 -29.79
N VAL A 974 -15.25 32.38 -29.41
CA VAL A 974 -14.90 33.59 -30.16
C VAL A 974 -13.39 33.59 -30.36
N PRO A 975 -12.87 33.72 -31.59
CA PRO A 975 -11.44 33.76 -31.82
C PRO A 975 -10.78 34.85 -30.95
N PRO A 976 -9.58 34.62 -30.39
CA PRO A 976 -8.78 35.74 -29.91
C PRO A 976 -8.62 36.73 -31.07
N ALA A 977 -8.79 38.01 -30.79
CA ALA A 977 -8.55 39.07 -31.76
C ALA A 977 -7.08 39.05 -32.20
N TYR A 978 -6.77 38.23 -33.20
CA TYR A 978 -5.63 38.48 -34.06
C TYR A 978 -5.95 39.72 -34.89
N ALA A 979 -4.95 40.58 -34.99
CA ALA A 979 -4.99 41.86 -35.67
C ALA A 979 -5.83 41.82 -36.95
N GLN A 980 -6.79 42.73 -37.01
CA GLN A 980 -7.65 42.97 -38.17
C GLN A 980 -6.79 43.20 -39.43
N PRO A 981 -7.25 42.69 -40.60
CA PRO A 981 -6.65 43.00 -41.89
C PRO A 981 -7.02 44.43 -42.29
N TYR A 982 -6.03 45.24 -42.68
CA TYR A 982 -6.32 46.50 -43.37
C TYR A 982 -6.66 46.25 -44.85
N PRO A 983 -7.58 47.05 -45.45
CA PRO A 983 -8.21 46.74 -46.74
C PRO A 983 -7.40 47.23 -47.95
N GLN A 984 -7.63 46.56 -49.09
CA GLN A 984 -7.11 46.95 -50.41
C GLN A 984 -7.62 48.34 -50.85
N GLY A 985 -6.70 49.14 -51.41
CA GLY A 985 -6.98 50.34 -52.18
C GLY A 985 -6.04 50.45 -53.39
N LEU A 986 -6.61 50.17 -54.56
CA LEU A 986 -6.29 50.54 -55.96
C LEU A 986 -4.95 51.24 -56.32
N GLY A 987 -4.21 50.62 -57.26
CA GLY A 987 -3.18 51.25 -58.11
C GLY A 987 -2.31 50.25 -58.90
N GLN A 988 -2.67 49.97 -60.16
CA GLN A 988 -1.93 49.20 -61.20
C GLN A 988 -0.76 50.02 -61.82
N PRO A 989 0.04 49.52 -62.82
CA PRO A 989 0.54 48.17 -63.16
C PRO A 989 2.06 48.14 -63.53
N ASN A 990 2.54 46.99 -64.08
CA ASN A 990 3.85 46.69 -64.70
C ASN A 990 4.95 46.27 -63.71
N SER A 991 5.68 45.16 -63.85
CA SER A 991 6.15 44.45 -65.04
C SER A 991 6.52 43.00 -64.71
N GLN A 992 6.34 42.09 -65.67
CA GLN A 992 6.76 40.68 -65.63
C GLN A 992 8.29 40.50 -65.93
N PRO A 993 8.86 39.27 -65.80
CA PRO A 993 10.18 38.94 -65.20
C PRO A 993 11.33 38.83 -66.24
N PRO A 994 12.57 38.37 -65.91
CA PRO A 994 12.91 36.91 -65.96
C PRO A 994 14.18 36.50 -65.09
N PRO A 995 14.99 35.44 -65.37
CA PRO A 995 15.19 34.28 -64.47
C PRO A 995 16.69 33.90 -64.20
N GLN A 996 16.95 32.68 -63.68
CA GLN A 996 18.26 31.95 -63.60
C GLN A 996 19.19 32.36 -62.43
N GLY A 997 19.99 31.49 -61.80
CA GLY A 997 20.39 30.11 -62.08
C GLY A 997 21.30 29.56 -60.97
N PHE A 998 21.70 28.29 -61.16
CA PHE A 998 22.57 27.47 -60.33
C PHE A 998 23.96 28.06 -60.01
N GLY A 999 24.55 27.67 -58.87
CA GLY A 999 25.99 27.86 -58.61
C GLY A 999 26.48 27.24 -57.29
N GLN A 1000 27.12 26.08 -57.40
CA GLN A 1000 27.95 25.41 -56.37
C GLN A 1000 29.39 26.01 -56.34
N PRO A 1001 30.25 25.63 -55.37
CA PRO A 1001 31.29 26.46 -54.75
C PRO A 1001 32.73 26.15 -55.19
N TYR A 1002 33.69 26.97 -54.75
CA TYR A 1002 35.14 26.81 -54.98
C TYR A 1002 35.97 27.60 -53.91
N PRO A 1003 37.30 27.38 -53.72
CA PRO A 1003 37.87 26.30 -52.87
C PRO A 1003 39.16 26.69 -52.07
N GLN A 1004 39.74 25.71 -51.34
CA GLN A 1004 41.18 25.32 -51.12
C GLN A 1004 42.27 26.39 -50.81
N GLY A 1005 43.36 26.13 -50.07
CA GLY A 1005 44.07 24.94 -49.53
C GLY A 1005 45.17 25.45 -48.55
N LEU A 1006 46.02 24.68 -47.86
CA LEU A 1006 46.95 23.62 -48.27
C LEU A 1006 47.64 23.04 -47.00
N GLY A 1007 48.06 21.76 -47.03
CA GLY A 1007 49.18 21.26 -46.20
C GLY A 1007 49.07 19.83 -45.62
N GLN A 1008 49.68 18.86 -46.30
CA GLN A 1008 50.09 17.49 -45.89
C GLN A 1008 51.44 17.22 -46.63
N PRO A 1009 52.24 16.13 -46.45
CA PRO A 1009 52.19 14.98 -45.52
C PRO A 1009 53.60 14.56 -44.94
N TYR A 1010 53.64 13.37 -44.28
CA TYR A 1010 54.74 12.36 -44.15
C TYR A 1010 55.20 11.92 -42.74
N SER A 1011 55.81 10.74 -42.71
CA SER A 1011 55.70 9.64 -41.74
C SER A 1011 57.05 9.12 -41.19
N GLN A 1012 57.10 8.83 -39.87
CA GLN A 1012 57.94 7.84 -39.10
C GLN A 1012 59.51 7.90 -39.09
N PRO A 1013 60.27 7.26 -38.15
CA PRO A 1013 60.10 6.89 -36.70
C PRO A 1013 61.38 7.23 -35.81
N PRO A 1014 61.79 6.51 -34.71
CA PRO A 1014 62.00 7.01 -33.32
C PRO A 1014 63.50 7.10 -32.84
N PRO A 1015 63.83 7.51 -31.57
CA PRO A 1015 64.12 6.51 -30.49
C PRO A 1015 63.97 6.94 -28.99
N GLN A 1016 63.90 5.91 -28.10
CA GLN A 1016 64.49 5.74 -26.74
C GLN A 1016 64.15 6.66 -25.52
N GLY A 1017 63.42 6.09 -24.53
CA GLY A 1017 64.02 5.47 -23.32
C GLY A 1017 64.07 6.22 -21.96
N PHE A 1018 63.84 5.44 -20.88
CA PHE A 1018 63.95 5.66 -19.41
C PHE A 1018 62.70 6.22 -18.67
N GLY A 1019 62.11 5.56 -17.68
CA GLY A 1019 62.29 4.24 -17.07
C GLY A 1019 61.51 4.07 -15.75
N GLN A 1020 60.80 2.93 -15.64
CA GLN A 1020 60.50 2.08 -14.44
C GLN A 1020 59.64 2.65 -13.27
N SER A 1021 58.83 1.89 -12.50
CA SER A 1021 58.33 0.49 -12.44
C SER A 1021 57.25 0.41 -11.32
N TYR A 1022 56.01 -0.12 -11.54
CA TYR A 1022 55.42 -1.47 -11.28
C TYR A 1022 55.19 -1.89 -9.79
N PRO A 1023 54.19 -2.76 -9.42
CA PRO A 1023 53.63 -3.96 -10.13
C PRO A 1023 52.05 -4.07 -10.16
N GLN A 1024 51.30 -4.72 -11.08
CA GLN A 1024 51.20 -6.09 -11.66
C GLN A 1024 50.96 -7.21 -10.60
N ALA A 1025 50.09 -8.23 -10.74
CA ALA A 1025 49.33 -8.90 -11.82
C ALA A 1025 48.20 -9.80 -11.19
N PRO A 1026 47.52 -10.76 -11.87
CA PRO A 1026 47.45 -11.07 -13.31
C PRO A 1026 46.01 -11.29 -13.86
N GLY A 1027 45.87 -11.08 -15.16
CA GLY A 1027 44.82 -11.72 -15.98
C GLY A 1027 45.37 -12.97 -16.67
N TYR A 1028 44.50 -13.92 -16.99
CA TYR A 1028 44.77 -15.00 -17.93
C TYR A 1028 43.77 -14.93 -19.10
N GLY A 1029 44.32 -15.08 -20.30
CA GLY A 1029 43.65 -14.83 -21.58
C GLY A 1029 42.78 -15.97 -22.10
N PHE A 1030 42.11 -15.65 -23.20
CA PHE A 1030 41.20 -16.50 -23.96
C PHE A 1030 41.92 -17.52 -24.84
N ALA A 1031 41.31 -18.70 -24.96
CA ALA A 1031 41.55 -19.72 -25.99
C ALA A 1031 40.17 -20.28 -26.47
N PRO A 1032 40.09 -20.92 -27.65
CA PRO A 1032 38.89 -20.96 -28.50
C PRO A 1032 37.82 -21.98 -28.10
N GLN A 1033 36.60 -21.75 -28.61
CA GLN A 1033 35.38 -22.54 -28.40
C GLN A 1033 35.54 -24.02 -28.78
N GLY A 1034 35.37 -24.89 -27.78
CA GLY A 1034 35.08 -26.33 -27.93
C GLY A 1034 33.62 -26.63 -27.58
N ALA A 1035 33.07 -27.65 -28.22
CA ALA A 1035 31.68 -28.12 -28.21
C ALA A 1035 31.01 -28.27 -26.81
N PRO A 1036 29.66 -28.18 -26.74
CA PRO A 1036 28.93 -28.26 -25.48
C PRO A 1036 28.89 -29.71 -24.91
N PRO A 1037 28.96 -29.88 -23.57
CA PRO A 1037 28.79 -31.18 -22.93
C PRO A 1037 27.30 -31.60 -22.83
N PRO A 1038 27.02 -32.90 -22.66
CA PRO A 1038 25.66 -33.46 -22.80
C PRO A 1038 24.75 -33.19 -21.59
N PHE A 1039 23.46 -33.14 -21.91
CA PHE A 1039 22.31 -33.09 -20.99
C PHE A 1039 22.35 -34.25 -19.97
N ASN A 1040 22.12 -33.94 -18.68
CA ASN A 1040 21.86 -34.95 -17.65
C ASN A 1040 20.38 -34.82 -17.18
N PRO A 1041 19.51 -35.82 -17.44
CA PRO A 1041 18.10 -35.77 -17.09
C PRO A 1041 17.91 -36.37 -15.69
N SER A 1042 17.73 -35.53 -14.67
CA SER A 1042 17.35 -36.02 -13.35
C SER A 1042 16.67 -34.94 -12.52
N TYR A 1043 15.39 -34.68 -12.82
CA TYR A 1043 14.38 -34.37 -11.81
C TYR A 1043 13.03 -34.89 -12.32
N GLY A 1044 12.70 -36.10 -11.88
CA GLY A 1044 11.42 -36.76 -12.15
C GLY A 1044 10.27 -36.11 -11.39
N ALA A 1045 9.11 -36.09 -12.05
CA ALA A 1045 7.83 -35.73 -11.46
C ALA A 1045 7.47 -36.66 -10.28
N PRO A 1046 6.80 -36.16 -9.23
CA PRO A 1046 6.18 -37.02 -8.23
C PRO A 1046 4.93 -37.71 -8.82
N PRO A 1047 4.69 -39.00 -8.53
CA PRO A 1047 3.53 -39.74 -9.00
C PRO A 1047 2.24 -39.37 -8.24
N PRO A 1048 1.05 -39.69 -8.79
CA PRO A 1048 -0.24 -39.32 -8.20
C PRO A 1048 -0.74 -40.33 -7.15
N SER A 1049 -1.83 -39.94 -6.45
CA SER A 1049 -2.73 -40.69 -5.55
C SER A 1049 -2.29 -40.82 -4.08
N GLN A 1050 -3.17 -40.76 -3.07
CA GLN A 1050 -4.63 -40.91 -2.96
C GLN A 1050 -5.24 -39.84 -2.04
#